data_AF-A0AAA9TNQ4-F1
#
_entry.id   AF-A0AAA9TNQ4-F1
#
_cell.length_a   1.000
_cell.length_b   1.000
_cell.length_c   1.000
_cell.angle_alpha   90.00
_cell.angle_beta   90.00
_cell.angle_gamma   90.00
#
_symmetry.space_group_name_H-M   'P 1'
#
loop_
_entity.id
_entity.type
_entity.pdbx_description
1 polymer ?
#
loop_
_entity_poly.entity_id
_entity_poly.type
_entity_poly.pdbx_seq_one_letter_code
_entity_poly.pdbx_strand_id
1 'polypeptide(L)'
;MRPPRPSAALLAVLGALWVAALVAAEAPHLVRVDAARALRPLRPFWRSTGFCPPLPHGQADRYDLSWDQQLNLAYVGAVPHGGIEQVRTHWLLDLITARGLVGQGLRYNFTHLDRYLDLLRENQLVPGFELMGSPSGRFTNFEDKQQVFEWRNLVSLLARRYIGRYGLEHVSKWNFETWNEPDHHDFDNVSMTLQGFLNYYDACSEGLRAASPALRLGGPGDAFHAPPRSPLCWGLLGHCNNGSNFFTGEVGVRLDYIALHKKGAGSSIFILEQEAAVVQQIQRLFPKFADTPIYNDEADPLVGWSLPQPWRADVTYAAMVVKVVAQHQNLLLANASSAVRYALLSNDNAFLSYHPHQFSQRTLTARFQVNDTRPPHVQLLRKPVLTAMALLALLDGEQLWAEVSRGGTVLDSNHTVGVLASVHRPTGPADAWRATVLVYGSDDTRAHANRTVPLILSLQGVPPGPEVVFVELYVDNWLCNPYGEWRRLGMPVFPSAAQFRRMRAAEDPAAVKPRSFPSSGRLTLRPPLALPSLLLVHVCARPEEPPGQASGRSPPPDPAARPGRPAPPTLCFAPPGACGPTRSSSARRVGCSLPSAGSLRLLTCSCSAQTQLWSLAPIGFVLWTTGPGQAPSPAPCGTWRPLPLEGLCCPATGPVLTVSLGGQEPGWAQLPTACQPVLPSVGLLPPLTHPLKCFTTHSLGDSLHGGHWGRAAWLEHGHSRRPTRGLCPPVGAGLRSAGMQTSVELECPPCLSGVSAVTTGCSEPTVSPGGRDLRLCRRGWPGADRAQKSHSS
;
A
#
# COMPACT_ATOMS: atom_id res chain seq x y z
N MET A 1 69.37 41.40 17.19
CA MET A 1 68.02 41.39 17.80
C MET A 1 67.19 40.28 17.15
N ARG A 2 66.33 39.56 17.88
CA ARG A 2 65.36 38.61 17.29
C ARG A 2 63.95 39.23 17.38
N PRO A 3 63.06 39.03 16.38
CA PRO A 3 61.70 39.57 16.44
C PRO A 3 60.86 38.88 17.52
N PRO A 4 59.84 39.56 18.08
CA PRO A 4 58.93 38.94 19.04
C PRO A 4 58.10 37.83 18.36
N ARG A 5 57.88 36.73 19.08
CA ARG A 5 56.93 35.69 18.65
C ARG A 5 55.49 36.19 18.90
N PRO A 6 54.52 35.91 18.00
CA PRO A 6 53.12 36.20 18.27
C PRO A 6 52.63 35.43 19.50
N SER A 7 51.72 36.03 20.27
CA SER A 7 51.20 35.42 21.49
C SER A 7 50.31 34.21 21.18
N ALA A 8 50.32 33.21 22.07
CA ALA A 8 49.52 31.99 21.92
C ALA A 8 48.01 32.29 21.81
N ALA A 9 47.54 33.39 22.41
CA ALA A 9 46.16 33.87 22.29
C ALA A 9 45.79 34.21 20.83
N LEU A 10 46.69 34.81 20.04
CA LEU A 10 46.42 35.13 18.64
C LEU A 10 46.28 33.87 17.79
N LEU A 11 47.12 32.85 18.05
CA LEU A 11 47.02 31.54 17.41
C LEU A 11 45.75 30.78 17.82
N ALA A 12 45.31 30.90 19.09
CA ALA A 12 44.06 30.31 19.56
C ALA A 12 42.83 30.98 18.92
N VAL A 13 42.81 32.31 18.79
CA VAL A 13 41.72 33.05 18.13
C VAL A 13 41.69 32.76 16.63
N LEU A 14 42.85 32.73 15.95
CA LEU A 14 42.93 32.33 14.54
C LEU A 14 42.52 30.87 14.34
N GLY A 15 42.89 29.97 15.25
CA GLY A 15 42.43 28.58 15.24
C GLY A 15 40.92 28.44 15.41
N ALA A 16 40.32 29.18 16.34
CA ALA A 16 38.87 29.21 16.52
C ALA A 16 38.13 29.78 15.30
N LEU A 17 38.66 30.85 14.68
CA LEU A 17 38.13 31.41 13.43
C LEU A 17 38.27 30.44 12.24
N TRP A 18 39.38 29.68 12.17
CA TRP A 18 39.56 28.63 11.15
C TRP A 18 38.62 27.45 11.36
N VAL A 19 38.38 27.00 12.60
CA VAL A 19 37.40 25.94 12.90
C VAL A 19 35.97 26.42 12.59
N ALA A 20 35.64 27.68 12.89
CA ALA A 20 34.37 28.28 12.50
C ALA A 20 34.20 28.39 10.96
N ALA A 21 35.29 28.67 10.23
CA ALA A 21 35.29 28.73 8.76
C ALA A 21 35.30 27.34 8.08
N LEU A 22 35.78 26.30 8.78
CA LEU A 22 35.84 24.92 8.28
C LEU A 22 34.52 24.14 8.45
N VAL A 23 33.55 24.67 9.20
CA VAL A 23 32.14 24.26 9.06
C VAL A 23 31.59 24.91 7.79
N ALA A 24 31.99 24.38 6.64
CA ALA A 24 31.39 24.71 5.36
C ALA A 24 29.90 24.33 5.42
N ALA A 25 29.04 25.34 5.60
CA ALA A 25 27.60 25.13 5.74
C ALA A 25 27.07 24.32 4.55
N GLU A 26 26.42 23.18 4.82
CA GLU A 26 25.91 22.30 3.76
C GLU A 26 25.00 23.13 2.85
N ALA A 27 25.33 23.18 1.56
CA ALA A 27 24.57 23.97 0.60
C ALA A 27 23.08 23.57 0.67
N PRO A 28 22.15 24.53 0.74
CA PRO A 28 20.75 24.21 0.91
C PRO A 28 20.22 23.41 -0.28
N HIS A 29 19.33 22.46 0.03
CA HIS A 29 18.50 21.82 -0.99
C HIS A 29 17.47 22.84 -1.45
N LEU A 30 17.57 23.27 -2.70
CA LEU A 30 16.65 24.19 -3.35
C LEU A 30 15.60 23.39 -4.10
N VAL A 31 14.38 23.36 -3.58
CA VAL A 31 13.20 22.80 -4.24
C VAL A 31 12.47 23.94 -4.95
N ARG A 32 12.38 23.87 -6.27
CA ARG A 32 11.59 24.77 -7.11
C ARG A 32 10.33 24.05 -7.58
N VAL A 33 9.21 24.75 -7.57
CA VAL A 33 7.95 24.28 -8.15
C VAL A 33 7.31 25.42 -8.93
N ASP A 34 6.80 25.13 -10.12
CA ASP A 34 6.13 26.10 -10.99
C ASP A 34 4.67 25.69 -11.24
N ALA A 35 3.76 26.35 -10.53
CA ALA A 35 2.33 26.10 -10.57
C ALA A 35 1.65 26.46 -11.90
N ALA A 36 2.31 27.23 -12.77
CA ALA A 36 1.84 27.51 -14.13
C ALA A 36 2.17 26.38 -15.11
N ARG A 37 3.01 25.41 -14.72
CA ARG A 37 3.58 24.37 -15.60
C ARG A 37 3.09 22.97 -15.22
N ALA A 38 1.80 22.72 -15.43
CA ALA A 38 1.27 21.36 -15.48
C ALA A 38 1.91 20.60 -16.65
N LEU A 39 2.45 19.40 -16.40
CA LEU A 39 3.23 18.63 -17.37
C LEU A 39 2.49 17.43 -17.95
N ARG A 40 1.73 16.71 -17.11
CA ARG A 40 1.08 15.42 -17.42
C ARG A 40 0.06 15.06 -16.34
N PRO A 41 -0.88 14.13 -16.59
CA PRO A 41 -1.69 13.55 -15.53
C PRO A 41 -0.84 12.88 -14.44
N LEU A 42 -1.20 13.09 -13.18
CA LEU A 42 -0.68 12.35 -12.03
C LEU A 42 -1.72 11.30 -11.63
N ARG A 43 -1.36 10.02 -11.71
CA ARG A 43 -2.26 8.92 -11.29
C ARG A 43 -1.88 8.48 -9.89
N PRO A 44 -2.84 8.27 -8.97
CA PRO A 44 -2.54 7.78 -7.64
C PRO A 44 -2.41 6.25 -7.63
N PHE A 45 -1.40 5.74 -8.33
CA PHE A 45 -1.16 4.29 -8.52
C PHE A 45 -0.83 3.52 -7.22
N TRP A 46 -0.56 4.24 -6.12
CA TRP A 46 -0.16 3.71 -4.82
C TRP A 46 -1.32 3.38 -3.86
N ARG A 47 -2.58 3.47 -4.30
CA ARG A 47 -3.79 3.35 -3.46
C ARG A 47 -4.14 1.89 -3.08
N SER A 48 -3.15 1.05 -2.81
CA SER A 48 -3.31 -0.36 -2.45
C SER A 48 -2.52 -0.72 -1.20
N THR A 49 -3.12 -1.58 -0.38
CA THR A 49 -2.46 -2.33 0.70
C THR A 49 -2.84 -3.80 0.61
N GLY A 50 -2.25 -4.64 1.45
CA GLY A 50 -2.55 -6.07 1.52
C GLY A 50 -2.27 -6.66 2.90
N PHE A 51 -2.74 -7.89 3.11
CA PHE A 51 -2.31 -8.76 4.21
C PHE A 51 -2.62 -10.24 3.91
N CYS A 52 -2.05 -11.12 4.73
CA CYS A 52 -2.38 -12.54 4.79
C CYS A 52 -2.91 -12.92 6.20
N PRO A 53 -4.06 -13.65 6.32
CA PRO A 53 -4.54 -14.16 7.60
C PRO A 53 -3.61 -15.26 8.16
N PRO A 54 -3.51 -15.41 9.50
CA PRO A 54 -2.63 -16.39 10.11
C PRO A 54 -3.17 -17.83 9.99
N LEU A 55 -2.25 -18.81 10.05
CA LEU A 55 -2.58 -20.23 10.14
C LEU A 55 -3.52 -20.55 11.32
N PRO A 56 -4.42 -21.54 11.19
CA PRO A 56 -4.70 -22.31 9.97
C PRO A 56 -5.65 -21.55 9.02
N HIS A 57 -5.35 -21.52 7.72
CA HIS A 57 -6.11 -20.74 6.73
C HIS A 57 -7.59 -21.15 6.62
N GLY A 58 -7.90 -22.43 6.84
CA GLY A 58 -9.27 -22.93 7.03
C GLY A 58 -10.03 -22.41 8.27
N GLN A 59 -9.48 -21.43 8.99
CA GLN A 59 -10.13 -20.62 10.05
C GLN A 59 -9.86 -19.12 9.87
N ALA A 60 -9.50 -18.66 8.66
CA ALA A 60 -9.24 -17.24 8.35
C ALA A 60 -10.41 -16.33 8.75
N ASP A 61 -11.66 -16.84 8.72
CA ASP A 61 -12.87 -16.15 9.17
C ASP A 61 -12.77 -15.60 10.60
N ARG A 62 -12.01 -16.27 11.47
CA ARG A 62 -11.79 -15.85 12.86
C ARG A 62 -10.88 -14.63 12.99
N TYR A 63 -10.05 -14.38 11.98
CA TYR A 63 -9.18 -13.21 11.88
C TYR A 63 -9.83 -12.13 11.02
N ASP A 64 -10.32 -12.47 9.83
CA ASP A 64 -10.87 -11.52 8.84
C ASP A 64 -12.16 -10.86 9.31
N LEU A 65 -12.99 -11.59 10.07
CA LEU A 65 -14.24 -11.07 10.65
C LEU A 65 -14.07 -10.67 12.13
N SER A 66 -12.84 -10.65 12.65
CA SER A 66 -12.54 -10.25 14.03
C SER A 66 -12.87 -8.78 14.30
N TRP A 67 -13.02 -8.44 15.59
CA TRP A 67 -13.16 -7.04 16.00
C TRP A 67 -11.88 -6.24 15.69
N ASP A 68 -10.71 -6.85 15.86
CA ASP A 68 -9.41 -6.28 15.49
C ASP A 68 -9.39 -5.85 14.02
N GLN A 69 -9.88 -6.70 13.10
CA GLN A 69 -9.85 -6.43 11.66
C GLN A 69 -10.95 -5.47 11.21
N GLN A 70 -12.12 -5.49 11.87
CA GLN A 70 -13.15 -4.45 11.69
C GLN A 70 -12.60 -3.05 12.04
N LEU A 71 -11.89 -2.92 13.17
CA LEU A 71 -11.19 -1.68 13.51
C LEU A 71 -10.10 -1.35 12.48
N ASN A 72 -9.34 -2.33 12.03
CA ASN A 72 -8.22 -2.12 11.12
C ASN A 72 -8.67 -1.60 9.75
N LEU A 73 -9.70 -2.22 9.15
CA LEU A 73 -10.29 -1.78 7.89
C LEU A 73 -10.97 -0.42 7.99
N ALA A 74 -11.51 -0.06 9.17
CA ALA A 74 -11.97 1.30 9.44
C ALA A 74 -10.82 2.33 9.46
N TYR A 75 -9.64 1.98 9.99
CA TYR A 75 -8.44 2.83 9.90
C TYR A 75 -7.89 2.93 8.46
N VAL A 76 -8.04 1.89 7.64
CA VAL A 76 -7.65 1.89 6.20
C VAL A 76 -8.63 2.74 5.36
N GLY A 77 -9.94 2.55 5.52
CA GLY A 77 -10.97 3.33 4.82
C GLY A 77 -11.08 4.79 5.26
N ALA A 78 -10.60 5.12 6.47
CA ALA A 78 -10.54 6.49 6.97
C ALA A 78 -9.44 7.37 6.33
N VAL A 79 -8.61 6.83 5.41
CA VAL A 79 -7.66 7.66 4.66
C VAL A 79 -8.43 8.58 3.70
N PRO A 80 -8.28 9.91 3.78
CA PRO A 80 -9.12 10.85 3.06
C PRO A 80 -8.99 10.72 1.54
N HIS A 81 -10.03 11.15 0.82
CA HIS A 81 -10.08 11.18 -0.66
C HIS A 81 -9.81 9.83 -1.37
N GLY A 82 -9.99 8.71 -0.66
CA GLY A 82 -9.66 7.37 -1.15
C GLY A 82 -8.16 7.13 -1.22
N GLY A 83 -7.36 7.65 -0.29
CA GLY A 83 -5.90 7.47 -0.30
C GLY A 83 -5.43 6.01 -0.18
N ILE A 84 -6.32 5.10 0.21
CA ILE A 84 -6.24 3.67 -0.04
C ILE A 84 -7.61 3.25 -0.59
N GLU A 85 -7.64 2.46 -1.67
CA GLU A 85 -8.86 1.93 -2.30
C GLU A 85 -8.88 0.39 -2.25
N GLN A 86 -7.75 -0.26 -2.50
CA GLN A 86 -7.65 -1.71 -2.55
C GLN A 86 -7.06 -2.32 -1.27
N VAL A 87 -7.64 -3.46 -0.85
CA VAL A 87 -7.02 -4.40 0.11
C VAL A 87 -6.86 -5.77 -0.56
N ARG A 88 -5.64 -6.10 -0.97
CA ARG A 88 -5.26 -7.45 -1.44
C ARG A 88 -5.31 -8.43 -0.28
N THR A 89 -6.03 -9.53 -0.44
CA THR A 89 -6.34 -10.45 0.66
C THR A 89 -6.07 -11.88 0.24
N HIS A 90 -5.12 -12.52 0.91
CA HIS A 90 -4.78 -13.93 0.69
C HIS A 90 -5.90 -14.84 1.24
N TRP A 91 -5.95 -16.09 0.77
CA TRP A 91 -6.83 -17.17 1.29
C TRP A 91 -8.35 -16.87 1.29
N LEU A 92 -8.82 -15.90 0.50
CA LEU A 92 -10.23 -15.50 0.40
C LEU A 92 -11.22 -16.67 0.16
N LEU A 93 -10.79 -17.74 -0.52
CA LEU A 93 -11.67 -18.85 -0.83
C LEU A 93 -11.83 -19.84 0.33
N ASP A 94 -10.99 -19.79 1.37
CA ASP A 94 -11.22 -20.55 2.62
C ASP A 94 -12.29 -19.89 3.53
N LEU A 95 -12.69 -18.65 3.23
CA LEU A 95 -13.94 -18.06 3.72
C LEU A 95 -15.20 -18.67 3.07
N ILE A 96 -15.05 -19.66 2.19
CA ILE A 96 -16.13 -20.46 1.59
C ILE A 96 -16.07 -21.88 2.16
N THR A 97 -17.20 -22.36 2.68
CA THR A 97 -17.31 -23.78 3.08
C THR A 97 -17.99 -24.61 1.99
N ALA A 98 -17.37 -25.73 1.59
CA ALA A 98 -17.90 -26.62 0.57
C ALA A 98 -18.52 -27.88 1.20
N ARG A 99 -19.62 -28.36 0.62
CA ARG A 99 -20.25 -29.64 0.99
C ARG A 99 -20.77 -30.35 -0.25
N GLY A 100 -20.50 -31.64 -0.37
CA GLY A 100 -21.07 -32.49 -1.40
C GLY A 100 -20.89 -33.96 -1.06
N LEU A 101 -21.85 -34.78 -1.48
CA LEU A 101 -21.69 -36.24 -1.56
C LEU A 101 -21.47 -36.61 -3.03
N VAL A 102 -20.74 -37.69 -3.27
CA VAL A 102 -20.54 -38.24 -4.62
C VAL A 102 -21.91 -38.46 -5.28
N GLY A 103 -22.12 -37.85 -6.45
CA GLY A 103 -23.39 -37.91 -7.18
C GLY A 103 -24.47 -36.88 -6.80
N GLN A 104 -24.29 -36.05 -5.75
CA GLN A 104 -25.25 -34.99 -5.37
C GLN A 104 -24.80 -33.56 -5.73
N GLY A 105 -23.61 -33.40 -6.31
CA GLY A 105 -23.02 -32.12 -6.67
C GLY A 105 -22.44 -31.35 -5.47
N LEU A 106 -21.57 -30.38 -5.77
CA LEU A 106 -21.03 -29.46 -4.76
C LEU A 106 -22.00 -28.33 -4.45
N ARG A 107 -22.08 -27.98 -3.17
CA ARG A 107 -22.77 -26.80 -2.64
C ARG A 107 -21.77 -25.97 -1.84
N TYR A 108 -21.73 -24.68 -2.14
CA TYR A 108 -20.85 -23.72 -1.47
C TYR A 108 -21.67 -22.81 -0.55
N ASN A 109 -21.14 -22.55 0.63
CA ASN A 109 -21.65 -21.59 1.60
C ASN A 109 -20.66 -20.42 1.69
N PHE A 110 -21.07 -19.28 1.17
CA PHE A 110 -20.27 -18.06 1.06
C PHE A 110 -20.34 -17.14 2.29
N THR A 111 -21.06 -17.51 3.36
CA THR A 111 -21.45 -16.61 4.46
C THR A 111 -20.29 -15.82 5.11
N HIS A 112 -19.08 -16.37 5.17
CA HIS A 112 -17.94 -15.65 5.76
C HIS A 112 -17.31 -14.68 4.74
N LEU A 113 -17.16 -15.13 3.49
CA LEU A 113 -16.69 -14.29 2.38
C LEU A 113 -17.67 -13.13 2.08
N ASP A 114 -18.99 -13.38 2.14
CA ASP A 114 -20.02 -12.34 2.06
C ASP A 114 -19.74 -11.22 3.08
N ARG A 115 -19.59 -11.60 4.35
CA ARG A 115 -19.37 -10.66 5.46
C ARG A 115 -18.04 -9.90 5.35
N TYR A 116 -16.98 -10.53 4.82
CA TYR A 116 -15.70 -9.85 4.61
C TYR A 116 -15.78 -8.81 3.49
N LEU A 117 -16.43 -9.17 2.37
CA LEU A 117 -16.62 -8.26 1.24
C LEU A 117 -17.61 -7.13 1.59
N ASP A 118 -18.63 -7.41 2.41
CA ASP A 118 -19.50 -6.38 3.00
C ASP A 118 -18.68 -5.42 3.87
N LEU A 119 -17.79 -5.93 4.73
CA LEU A 119 -16.93 -5.12 5.62
C LEU A 119 -15.96 -4.23 4.83
N LEU A 120 -15.39 -4.70 3.71
CA LEU A 120 -14.64 -3.84 2.79
C LEU A 120 -15.54 -2.75 2.20
N ARG A 121 -16.75 -3.13 1.74
CA ARG A 121 -17.71 -2.21 1.11
C ARG A 121 -18.23 -1.13 2.06
N GLU A 122 -18.48 -1.48 3.32
CA GLU A 122 -18.84 -0.57 4.42
C GLU A 122 -17.77 0.50 4.68
N ASN A 123 -16.50 0.18 4.42
CA ASN A 123 -15.35 1.09 4.54
C ASN A 123 -14.92 1.70 3.18
N GLN A 124 -15.76 1.57 2.14
CA GLN A 124 -15.55 2.07 0.76
C GLN A 124 -14.37 1.44 0.00
N LEU A 125 -13.81 0.33 0.51
CA LEU A 125 -12.69 -0.41 -0.07
C LEU A 125 -13.15 -1.43 -1.11
N VAL A 126 -12.21 -1.89 -1.95
CA VAL A 126 -12.36 -3.04 -2.86
C VAL A 126 -11.34 -4.14 -2.56
N PRO A 127 -11.67 -5.41 -2.79
CA PRO A 127 -10.68 -6.49 -2.71
C PRO A 127 -9.70 -6.43 -3.88
N GLY A 128 -8.41 -6.64 -3.59
CA GLY A 128 -7.54 -7.39 -4.49
C GLY A 128 -7.93 -8.85 -4.31
N PHE A 129 -8.62 -9.41 -5.30
CA PHE A 129 -9.36 -10.66 -5.18
C PHE A 129 -8.51 -11.83 -5.69
N GLU A 130 -7.59 -12.28 -4.84
CA GLU A 130 -6.84 -13.50 -5.05
C GLU A 130 -7.78 -14.71 -5.07
N LEU A 131 -7.73 -15.50 -6.14
CA LEU A 131 -8.46 -16.75 -6.25
C LEU A 131 -7.68 -17.86 -5.54
N MET A 132 -7.44 -17.65 -4.24
CA MET A 132 -6.52 -18.40 -3.38
C MET A 132 -7.29 -19.13 -2.25
N GLY A 133 -6.88 -20.37 -1.95
CA GLY A 133 -7.45 -21.21 -0.90
C GLY A 133 -8.18 -22.45 -1.42
N SER A 134 -8.57 -23.37 -0.52
CA SER A 134 -9.24 -24.62 -0.88
C SER A 134 -10.50 -24.82 -0.02
N PRO A 135 -11.67 -24.33 -0.47
CA PRO A 135 -12.94 -24.41 0.25
C PRO A 135 -13.19 -25.75 0.96
N SER A 136 -12.98 -25.78 2.28
CA SER A 136 -13.10 -26.99 3.13
C SER A 136 -12.23 -28.19 2.69
N GLY A 137 -11.06 -27.93 2.10
CA GLY A 137 -10.15 -28.95 1.57
C GLY A 137 -10.66 -29.69 0.32
N ARG A 138 -11.67 -29.14 -0.39
CA ARG A 138 -12.27 -29.82 -1.55
C ARG A 138 -11.29 -29.97 -2.72
N PHE A 139 -10.45 -28.96 -2.94
CA PHE A 139 -9.50 -28.90 -4.05
C PHE A 139 -8.11 -29.28 -3.55
N THR A 140 -7.51 -30.30 -4.17
CA THR A 140 -6.26 -30.94 -3.74
C THR A 140 -5.30 -31.22 -4.89
N ASN A 141 -5.76 -31.16 -6.15
CA ASN A 141 -4.89 -31.36 -7.32
C ASN A 141 -5.50 -30.68 -8.56
N PHE A 142 -4.77 -29.74 -9.17
CA PHE A 142 -5.22 -29.06 -10.40
C PHE A 142 -4.82 -29.79 -11.71
N GLU A 143 -4.22 -30.97 -11.65
CA GLU A 143 -4.20 -31.92 -12.78
C GLU A 143 -5.43 -32.84 -12.80
N ASP A 144 -6.20 -32.93 -11.71
CA ASP A 144 -7.50 -33.61 -11.71
C ASP A 144 -8.52 -32.77 -12.51
N LYS A 145 -8.85 -33.26 -13.72
CA LYS A 145 -9.80 -32.59 -14.62
C LYS A 145 -11.16 -32.33 -13.96
N GLN A 146 -11.64 -33.18 -13.05
CA GLN A 146 -12.90 -32.92 -12.37
C GLN A 146 -12.79 -31.68 -11.47
N GLN A 147 -11.67 -31.54 -10.74
CA GLN A 147 -11.41 -30.38 -9.89
C GLN A 147 -11.22 -29.10 -10.71
N VAL A 148 -10.57 -29.16 -11.86
CA VAL A 148 -10.42 -28.03 -12.80
C VAL A 148 -11.79 -27.54 -13.31
N PHE A 149 -12.70 -28.45 -13.68
CA PHE A 149 -14.08 -28.09 -14.05
C PHE A 149 -14.90 -27.57 -12.86
N GLU A 150 -14.77 -28.16 -11.67
CA GLU A 150 -15.42 -27.69 -10.44
C GLU A 150 -14.93 -26.30 -10.02
N TRP A 151 -13.65 -25.99 -10.21
CA TRP A 151 -13.06 -24.68 -9.92
C TRP A 151 -13.61 -23.59 -10.84
N ARG A 152 -13.64 -23.84 -12.15
CA ARG A 152 -14.27 -22.93 -13.12
C ARG A 152 -15.72 -22.60 -12.73
N ASN A 153 -16.46 -23.62 -12.29
CA ASN A 153 -17.84 -23.46 -11.84
C ASN A 153 -17.92 -22.64 -10.54
N LEU A 154 -17.03 -22.87 -9.56
CA LEU A 154 -16.92 -22.07 -8.33
C LEU A 154 -16.65 -20.59 -8.65
N VAL A 155 -15.63 -20.30 -9.47
CA VAL A 155 -15.27 -18.92 -9.86
C VAL A 155 -16.42 -18.22 -10.58
N SER A 156 -17.14 -18.92 -11.47
CA SER A 156 -18.30 -18.34 -12.15
C SER A 156 -19.50 -18.10 -11.21
N LEU A 157 -19.76 -19.01 -10.27
CA LEU A 157 -20.78 -18.83 -9.23
C LEU A 157 -20.46 -17.66 -8.30
N LEU A 158 -19.20 -17.55 -7.86
CA LEU A 158 -18.66 -16.49 -7.02
C LEU A 158 -18.79 -15.12 -7.71
N ALA A 159 -18.33 -15.01 -8.95
CA ALA A 159 -18.40 -13.77 -9.72
C ALA A 159 -19.85 -13.34 -9.98
N ARG A 160 -20.74 -14.27 -10.40
CA ARG A 160 -22.17 -13.99 -10.57
C ARG A 160 -22.85 -13.57 -9.25
N ARG A 161 -22.48 -14.20 -8.12
CA ARG A 161 -22.97 -13.84 -6.78
C ARG A 161 -22.66 -12.39 -6.45
N TYR A 162 -21.41 -11.97 -6.59
CA TYR A 162 -21.02 -10.61 -6.21
C TYR A 162 -21.41 -9.54 -7.24
N ILE A 163 -21.52 -9.88 -8.53
CA ILE A 163 -22.22 -9.02 -9.50
C ILE A 163 -23.68 -8.79 -9.07
N GLY A 164 -24.37 -9.83 -8.61
CA GLY A 164 -25.74 -9.72 -8.08
C GLY A 164 -25.84 -8.96 -6.75
N ARG A 165 -24.79 -8.96 -5.92
CA ARG A 165 -24.76 -8.30 -4.60
C ARG A 165 -24.37 -6.82 -4.67
N TYR A 166 -23.41 -6.46 -5.52
CA TYR A 166 -22.81 -5.12 -5.56
C TYR A 166 -22.95 -4.39 -6.90
N GLY A 167 -23.47 -5.06 -7.94
CA GLY A 167 -23.57 -4.54 -9.30
C GLY A 167 -22.29 -4.75 -10.12
N LEU A 168 -22.44 -5.00 -11.43
CA LEU A 168 -21.30 -5.25 -12.33
C LEU A 168 -20.29 -4.10 -12.34
N GLU A 169 -20.75 -2.86 -12.33
CA GLU A 169 -19.91 -1.65 -12.34
C GLU A 169 -19.01 -1.52 -11.09
N HIS A 170 -19.37 -2.15 -9.98
CA HIS A 170 -18.50 -2.25 -8.81
C HIS A 170 -17.50 -3.41 -8.96
N VAL A 171 -17.97 -4.60 -9.35
CA VAL A 171 -17.14 -5.81 -9.42
C VAL A 171 -16.12 -5.77 -10.58
N SER A 172 -16.39 -5.03 -11.67
CA SER A 172 -15.40 -4.78 -12.74
C SER A 172 -14.22 -3.91 -12.28
N LYS A 173 -14.34 -3.21 -11.15
CA LYS A 173 -13.26 -2.42 -10.54
C LYS A 173 -12.32 -3.29 -9.70
N TRP A 174 -12.77 -4.46 -9.26
CA TRP A 174 -11.91 -5.41 -8.55
C TRP A 174 -10.80 -5.91 -9.48
N ASN A 175 -9.61 -6.15 -8.93
CA ASN A 175 -8.56 -6.92 -9.61
C ASN A 175 -8.74 -8.38 -9.15
N PHE A 176 -9.14 -9.30 -10.03
CA PHE A 176 -9.04 -10.73 -9.70
C PHE A 176 -7.63 -11.21 -10.04
N GLU A 177 -7.09 -12.04 -9.18
CA GLU A 177 -5.67 -12.38 -9.15
C GLU A 177 -5.49 -13.91 -9.02
N THR A 178 -4.31 -14.40 -9.37
CA THR A 178 -3.90 -15.79 -9.11
C THR A 178 -3.73 -16.08 -7.62
N TRP A 179 -3.38 -17.33 -7.32
CA TRP A 179 -2.80 -17.72 -6.04
C TRP A 179 -1.48 -16.98 -5.82
N ASN A 180 -1.22 -16.52 -4.60
CA ASN A 180 0.00 -15.76 -4.26
C ASN A 180 1.29 -16.57 -4.45
N GLU A 181 2.38 -15.90 -4.84
CA GLU A 181 3.75 -16.40 -4.90
C GLU A 181 3.87 -17.90 -5.28
N PRO A 182 3.34 -18.32 -6.46
CA PRO A 182 3.25 -19.73 -6.85
C PRO A 182 4.60 -20.45 -6.94
N ASP A 183 5.71 -19.74 -7.21
CA ASP A 183 7.06 -20.30 -7.22
C ASP A 183 7.71 -20.35 -5.81
N HIS A 184 7.05 -19.81 -4.78
CA HIS A 184 7.39 -20.00 -3.36
C HIS A 184 6.62 -21.16 -2.71
N HIS A 185 5.64 -21.72 -3.42
CA HIS A 185 4.94 -22.99 -3.11
C HIS A 185 4.06 -23.01 -1.84
N ASP A 186 3.55 -21.86 -1.38
CA ASP A 186 2.58 -21.80 -0.26
C ASP A 186 1.16 -22.23 -0.70
N PHE A 187 0.97 -23.53 -0.88
CA PHE A 187 -0.26 -24.16 -1.39
C PHE A 187 -1.01 -24.99 -0.34
N ASP A 188 -0.64 -24.93 0.95
CA ASP A 188 -1.12 -25.83 2.02
C ASP A 188 -1.08 -27.32 1.61
N ASN A 189 -2.24 -27.93 1.30
CA ASN A 189 -2.41 -29.33 0.93
C ASN A 189 -2.78 -29.52 -0.55
N VAL A 190 -2.56 -28.50 -1.39
CA VAL A 190 -2.92 -28.50 -2.81
C VAL A 190 -1.71 -28.83 -3.69
N SER A 191 -1.81 -29.89 -4.48
CA SER A 191 -0.86 -30.20 -5.54
C SER A 191 -1.02 -29.22 -6.70
N MET A 192 -0.09 -28.26 -6.78
CA MET A 192 -0.01 -27.25 -7.82
C MET A 192 1.31 -27.41 -8.61
N THR A 193 1.33 -28.36 -9.55
CA THR A 193 2.43 -28.47 -10.52
C THR A 193 2.37 -27.31 -11.52
N LEU A 194 3.39 -27.14 -12.38
CA LEU A 194 3.32 -26.18 -13.49
C LEU A 194 2.06 -26.39 -14.35
N GLN A 195 1.76 -27.63 -14.76
CA GLN A 195 0.55 -27.90 -15.55
C GLN A 195 -0.73 -27.67 -14.74
N GLY A 196 -0.72 -28.02 -13.44
CA GLY A 196 -1.81 -27.70 -12.52
C GLY A 196 -2.09 -26.20 -12.46
N PHE A 197 -1.05 -25.37 -12.35
CA PHE A 197 -1.17 -23.91 -12.30
C PHE A 197 -1.75 -23.31 -13.60
N LEU A 198 -1.38 -23.86 -14.76
CA LEU A 198 -1.96 -23.46 -16.04
C LEU A 198 -3.44 -23.86 -16.16
N ASN A 199 -3.80 -25.09 -15.74
CA ASN A 199 -5.19 -25.54 -15.71
C ASN A 199 -6.05 -24.71 -14.73
N TYR A 200 -5.50 -24.38 -13.57
CA TYR A 200 -6.07 -23.48 -12.58
C TYR A 200 -6.31 -22.08 -13.17
N TYR A 201 -5.31 -21.52 -13.87
CA TYR A 201 -5.42 -20.20 -14.49
C TYR A 201 -6.53 -20.16 -15.56
N ASP A 202 -6.59 -21.17 -16.42
CA ASP A 202 -7.65 -21.31 -17.41
C ASP A 202 -9.03 -21.41 -16.75
N ALA A 203 -9.14 -22.11 -15.62
CA ALA A 203 -10.39 -22.24 -14.86
C ALA A 203 -10.81 -20.92 -14.20
N CYS A 204 -9.86 -20.13 -13.69
CA CYS A 204 -10.09 -18.77 -13.22
C CYS A 204 -10.58 -17.86 -14.37
N SER A 205 -9.83 -17.84 -15.47
CA SER A 205 -10.10 -17.02 -16.66
C SER A 205 -11.47 -17.31 -17.27
N GLU A 206 -11.75 -18.59 -17.53
CA GLU A 206 -13.02 -19.02 -18.11
C GLU A 206 -14.20 -18.97 -17.11
N GLY A 207 -13.93 -19.05 -15.81
CA GLY A 207 -14.95 -18.86 -14.77
C GLY A 207 -15.44 -17.42 -14.73
N LEU A 208 -14.51 -16.47 -14.77
CA LEU A 208 -14.78 -15.02 -14.85
C LEU A 208 -15.41 -14.66 -16.20
N ARG A 209 -14.87 -15.14 -17.34
CA ARG A 209 -15.43 -14.93 -18.70
C ARG A 209 -16.90 -15.39 -18.77
N ALA A 210 -17.23 -16.53 -18.15
CA ALA A 210 -18.59 -17.04 -18.06
C ALA A 210 -19.52 -16.29 -17.07
N ALA A 211 -18.99 -15.40 -16.22
CA ALA A 211 -19.77 -14.51 -15.37
C ALA A 211 -19.97 -13.13 -16.03
N SER A 212 -18.90 -12.50 -16.50
CA SER A 212 -18.92 -11.31 -17.37
C SER A 212 -17.52 -11.06 -17.96
N PRO A 213 -17.41 -10.75 -19.27
CA PRO A 213 -16.12 -10.39 -19.88
C PRO A 213 -15.56 -9.04 -19.38
N ALA A 214 -16.32 -8.27 -18.60
CA ALA A 214 -15.91 -6.98 -18.03
C ALA A 214 -15.16 -7.11 -16.68
N LEU A 215 -15.05 -8.30 -16.10
CA LEU A 215 -14.19 -8.56 -14.93
C LEU A 215 -12.73 -8.65 -15.38
N ARG A 216 -11.76 -8.31 -14.53
CA ARG A 216 -10.33 -8.27 -14.87
C ARG A 216 -9.55 -9.35 -14.12
N LEU A 217 -8.68 -10.09 -14.80
CA LEU A 217 -7.82 -11.15 -14.25
C LEU A 217 -6.34 -10.91 -14.58
N GLY A 218 -5.48 -10.95 -13.57
CA GLY A 218 -4.02 -10.91 -13.72
C GLY A 218 -3.31 -11.97 -12.86
N GLY A 219 -1.99 -11.82 -12.75
CA GLY A 219 -1.08 -12.72 -12.05
C GLY A 219 0.36 -12.60 -12.62
N PRO A 220 1.33 -13.43 -12.19
CA PRO A 220 1.25 -14.46 -11.16
C PRO A 220 1.30 -13.96 -9.71
N GLY A 221 1.77 -12.72 -9.45
CA GLY A 221 1.98 -12.23 -8.08
C GLY A 221 3.21 -12.87 -7.41
N ASP A 222 4.40 -12.71 -8.02
CA ASP A 222 5.65 -13.34 -7.57
C ASP A 222 6.91 -12.55 -8.02
N ALA A 223 8.07 -12.92 -7.49
CA ALA A 223 9.35 -12.26 -7.67
C ALA A 223 9.96 -12.32 -9.09
N PHE A 224 9.47 -13.14 -10.02
CA PHE A 224 10.03 -13.32 -11.38
C PHE A 224 11.58 -13.41 -11.38
N HIS A 225 12.13 -14.39 -10.67
CA HIS A 225 13.57 -14.67 -10.74
C HIS A 225 13.96 -15.20 -12.12
N ALA A 226 15.16 -14.86 -12.59
CA ALA A 226 15.64 -15.27 -13.91
C ALA A 226 15.54 -16.81 -14.11
N PRO A 227 15.13 -17.30 -15.29
CA PRO A 227 15.02 -18.73 -15.56
C PRO A 227 16.32 -19.48 -15.21
N PRO A 228 16.23 -20.68 -14.60
CA PRO A 228 15.01 -21.48 -14.38
C PRO A 228 14.27 -21.22 -13.06
N ARG A 229 14.56 -20.14 -12.30
CA ARG A 229 14.14 -20.04 -10.89
C ARG A 229 12.65 -19.79 -10.61
N SER A 230 11.90 -19.14 -11.50
CA SER A 230 10.45 -18.91 -11.33
C SER A 230 9.65 -19.61 -12.44
N PRO A 231 9.60 -20.95 -12.47
CA PRO A 231 9.01 -21.72 -13.56
C PRO A 231 7.51 -21.47 -13.76
N LEU A 232 6.71 -21.30 -12.69
CA LEU A 232 5.27 -21.04 -12.82
C LEU A 232 5.02 -19.63 -13.36
N CYS A 233 5.84 -18.64 -13.00
CA CYS A 233 5.76 -17.28 -13.53
C CYS A 233 6.04 -17.21 -15.04
N TRP A 234 7.20 -17.72 -15.47
CA TRP A 234 7.58 -17.71 -16.88
C TRP A 234 6.71 -18.66 -17.72
N GLY A 235 6.26 -19.76 -17.11
CA GLY A 235 5.31 -20.70 -17.69
C GLY A 235 3.93 -20.08 -17.93
N LEU A 236 3.39 -19.32 -16.97
CA LEU A 236 2.10 -18.62 -17.12
C LEU A 236 2.15 -17.60 -18.27
N LEU A 237 3.22 -16.79 -18.36
CA LEU A 237 3.36 -15.85 -19.49
C LEU A 237 3.53 -16.58 -20.83
N GLY A 238 4.25 -17.72 -20.86
CA GLY A 238 4.34 -18.57 -22.04
C GLY A 238 2.98 -19.13 -22.48
N HIS A 239 2.18 -19.60 -21.53
CA HIS A 239 0.84 -20.14 -21.75
C HIS A 239 -0.15 -19.08 -22.22
N CYS A 240 -0.23 -17.94 -21.54
CA CYS A 240 -1.11 -16.84 -21.96
C CYS A 240 -0.70 -16.27 -23.32
N ASN A 241 0.60 -16.26 -23.64
CA ASN A 241 1.08 -15.81 -24.95
C ASN A 241 0.75 -16.81 -26.06
N ASN A 242 1.14 -18.09 -25.94
CA ASN A 242 1.14 -19.07 -27.05
C ASN A 242 0.69 -20.49 -26.64
N GLY A 243 0.25 -20.72 -25.39
CA GLY A 243 -0.31 -22.00 -24.94
C GLY A 243 -1.69 -22.30 -25.53
N SER A 244 -2.37 -23.32 -25.02
CA SER A 244 -3.72 -23.70 -25.47
C SER A 244 -4.66 -23.79 -24.27
N ASN A 245 -5.76 -23.04 -24.29
CA ASN A 245 -6.70 -22.99 -23.18
C ASN A 245 -7.35 -24.37 -22.93
N PHE A 246 -7.32 -24.84 -21.68
CA PHE A 246 -7.84 -26.15 -21.25
C PHE A 246 -9.31 -26.41 -21.62
N PHE A 247 -10.14 -25.37 -21.69
CA PHE A 247 -11.59 -25.50 -21.94
C PHE A 247 -12.00 -25.23 -23.38
N THR A 248 -11.36 -24.29 -24.06
CA THR A 248 -11.76 -23.86 -25.42
C THR A 248 -10.85 -24.38 -26.52
N GLY A 249 -9.60 -24.75 -26.20
CA GLY A 249 -8.57 -25.06 -27.18
C GLY A 249 -8.08 -23.85 -27.97
N GLU A 250 -8.52 -22.63 -27.63
CA GLU A 250 -8.01 -21.38 -28.21
C GLU A 250 -6.51 -21.21 -27.91
N VAL A 251 -5.74 -20.69 -28.86
CA VAL A 251 -4.30 -20.46 -28.71
C VAL A 251 -4.05 -19.07 -28.09
N GLY A 252 -3.32 -19.06 -26.98
CA GLY A 252 -3.21 -17.91 -26.09
C GLY A 252 -4.40 -17.79 -25.15
N VAL A 253 -4.19 -17.11 -24.03
CA VAL A 253 -5.19 -16.92 -22.97
C VAL A 253 -5.17 -15.45 -22.54
N ARG A 254 -6.33 -14.92 -22.16
CA ARG A 254 -6.46 -13.61 -21.51
C ARG A 254 -5.41 -13.45 -20.41
N LEU A 255 -4.77 -12.29 -20.37
CA LEU A 255 -4.00 -11.79 -19.23
C LEU A 255 -4.17 -10.26 -19.19
N ASP A 256 -5.06 -9.75 -18.32
CA ASP A 256 -5.49 -8.34 -18.35
C ASP A 256 -4.46 -7.39 -17.72
N TYR A 257 -3.59 -7.91 -16.85
CA TYR A 257 -2.43 -7.25 -16.26
C TYR A 257 -1.41 -8.28 -15.74
N ILE A 258 -0.17 -7.87 -15.48
CA ILE A 258 0.89 -8.71 -14.89
C ILE A 258 1.25 -8.18 -13.50
N ALA A 259 1.20 -9.07 -12.50
CA ALA A 259 1.54 -8.82 -11.09
C ALA A 259 2.91 -9.41 -10.75
N LEU A 260 3.78 -8.62 -10.12
CA LEU A 260 5.13 -9.02 -9.71
C LEU A 260 5.50 -8.47 -8.32
N HIS A 261 6.30 -9.21 -7.56
CA HIS A 261 6.69 -8.84 -6.20
C HIS A 261 8.15 -8.40 -6.16
N LYS A 262 8.41 -7.09 -6.22
CA LYS A 262 9.77 -6.53 -6.09
C LYS A 262 9.93 -5.74 -4.80
N LYS A 263 10.74 -6.29 -3.89
CA LYS A 263 11.01 -5.76 -2.56
C LYS A 263 12.42 -5.18 -2.48
N GLY A 264 12.59 -4.10 -1.73
CA GLY A 264 13.77 -3.22 -1.79
C GLY A 264 15.02 -3.68 -1.03
N ALA A 265 14.96 -4.77 -0.26
CA ALA A 265 16.06 -5.25 0.58
C ALA A 265 16.69 -4.18 1.52
N GLY A 266 15.91 -3.16 1.92
CA GLY A 266 16.34 -2.01 2.71
C GLY A 266 16.73 -0.76 1.91
N SER A 267 16.74 -0.84 0.58
CA SER A 267 16.93 0.25 -0.39
C SER A 267 15.60 0.64 -1.05
N SER A 268 15.40 1.92 -1.36
CA SER A 268 14.20 2.38 -2.09
C SER A 268 14.29 2.13 -3.60
N ILE A 269 15.39 2.59 -4.22
CA ILE A 269 15.56 2.51 -5.68
C ILE A 269 15.66 1.08 -6.21
N PHE A 270 16.15 0.15 -5.38
CA PHE A 270 16.31 -1.26 -5.76
C PHE A 270 14.98 -1.96 -6.04
N ILE A 271 13.84 -1.40 -5.61
CA ILE A 271 12.50 -1.85 -6.07
C ILE A 271 12.40 -1.62 -7.59
N LEU A 272 12.52 -0.35 -8.00
CA LEU A 272 12.34 0.09 -9.37
C LEU A 272 13.40 -0.50 -10.33
N GLU A 273 14.64 -0.66 -9.88
CA GLU A 273 15.70 -1.32 -10.67
C GLU A 273 15.35 -2.77 -11.01
N GLN A 274 14.81 -3.53 -10.05
CA GLN A 274 14.39 -4.91 -10.26
C GLN A 274 13.12 -5.02 -11.11
N GLU A 275 12.17 -4.10 -10.95
CA GLU A 275 10.97 -4.01 -11.81
C GLU A 275 11.36 -3.77 -13.26
N ALA A 276 12.17 -2.74 -13.53
CA ALA A 276 12.59 -2.38 -14.87
C ALA A 276 13.34 -3.52 -15.57
N ALA A 277 14.22 -4.22 -14.85
CA ALA A 277 14.94 -5.39 -15.37
C ALA A 277 13.99 -6.55 -15.73
N VAL A 278 13.02 -6.88 -14.88
CA VAL A 278 12.03 -7.93 -15.14
C VAL A 278 11.09 -7.56 -16.28
N VAL A 279 10.55 -6.34 -16.29
CA VAL A 279 9.64 -5.91 -17.38
C VAL A 279 10.37 -5.88 -18.72
N GLN A 280 11.62 -5.41 -18.76
CA GLN A 280 12.43 -5.48 -19.99
C GLN A 280 12.68 -6.93 -20.43
N GLN A 281 12.75 -7.90 -19.52
CA GLN A 281 12.80 -9.32 -19.89
C GLN A 281 11.44 -9.83 -20.40
N ILE A 282 10.34 -9.49 -19.73
CA ILE A 282 8.96 -9.85 -20.15
C ILE A 282 8.68 -9.33 -21.57
N GLN A 283 8.92 -8.03 -21.83
CA GLN A 283 8.65 -7.41 -23.13
C GLN A 283 9.51 -7.99 -24.27
N ARG A 284 10.72 -8.48 -23.98
CA ARG A 284 11.57 -9.18 -24.95
C ARG A 284 11.12 -10.61 -25.25
N LEU A 285 10.64 -11.34 -24.23
CA LEU A 285 10.21 -12.74 -24.38
C LEU A 285 8.77 -12.86 -24.91
N PHE A 286 7.90 -11.91 -24.56
CA PHE A 286 6.47 -11.92 -24.87
C PHE A 286 6.02 -10.57 -25.44
N PRO A 287 6.36 -10.23 -26.71
CA PRO A 287 6.02 -8.93 -27.29
C PRO A 287 4.53 -8.59 -27.33
N LYS A 288 3.63 -9.60 -27.28
CA LYS A 288 2.18 -9.39 -27.15
C LYS A 288 1.79 -8.67 -25.85
N PHE A 289 2.64 -8.71 -24.82
CA PHE A 289 2.42 -8.07 -23.52
C PHE A 289 3.16 -6.74 -23.36
N ALA A 290 3.68 -6.15 -24.44
CA ALA A 290 4.34 -4.84 -24.40
C ALA A 290 3.47 -3.75 -23.74
N ASP A 291 2.18 -3.71 -24.11
CA ASP A 291 1.17 -2.80 -23.58
C ASP A 291 0.36 -3.36 -22.40
N THR A 292 0.74 -4.51 -21.82
CA THR A 292 0.03 -5.08 -20.66
C THR A 292 0.38 -4.28 -19.39
N PRO A 293 -0.61 -3.87 -18.57
CA PRO A 293 -0.34 -3.16 -17.32
C PRO A 293 0.55 -3.97 -16.36
N ILE A 294 1.54 -3.33 -15.76
CA ILE A 294 2.42 -3.91 -14.74
C ILE A 294 2.00 -3.40 -13.36
N TYR A 295 1.80 -4.32 -12.41
CA TYR A 295 1.58 -4.04 -11.00
C TYR A 295 2.78 -4.53 -10.18
N ASN A 296 3.13 -3.81 -9.11
CA ASN A 296 3.90 -4.35 -7.99
C ASN A 296 3.01 -4.36 -6.75
N ASP A 297 2.34 -5.49 -6.55
CA ASP A 297 1.28 -5.74 -5.58
C ASP A 297 1.79 -6.07 -4.16
N GLU A 298 3.12 -6.21 -4.00
CA GLU A 298 3.81 -6.16 -2.71
C GLU A 298 5.18 -5.45 -2.78
N ALA A 299 5.16 -4.14 -3.09
CA ALA A 299 6.32 -3.28 -3.34
C ALA A 299 7.05 -2.80 -2.07
N ASP A 300 7.42 -3.73 -1.18
CA ASP A 300 7.87 -3.39 0.17
C ASP A 300 9.35 -2.98 0.27
N PRO A 301 9.73 -2.06 1.16
CA PRO A 301 11.12 -1.80 1.51
C PRO A 301 11.91 -3.05 1.95
N LEU A 302 11.27 -4.01 2.62
CA LEU A 302 11.89 -5.24 3.11
C LEU A 302 10.84 -6.35 3.27
N VAL A 303 11.22 -7.57 2.89
CA VAL A 303 10.46 -8.82 3.07
C VAL A 303 10.21 -9.15 4.56
N GLY A 304 9.33 -10.13 4.82
CA GLY A 304 9.01 -10.62 6.16
C GLY A 304 8.33 -9.54 7.01
N TRP A 305 7.03 -9.33 6.81
CA TRP A 305 6.25 -8.26 7.45
C TRP A 305 6.36 -8.28 9.00
N SER A 306 6.45 -9.47 9.59
CA SER A 306 6.46 -9.72 11.03
C SER A 306 7.81 -9.48 11.70
N LEU A 307 8.90 -9.34 10.93
CA LEU A 307 10.24 -9.06 11.46
C LEU A 307 10.26 -7.69 12.18
N PRO A 308 10.62 -7.61 13.47
CA PRO A 308 10.70 -6.34 14.17
C PRO A 308 11.85 -5.49 13.62
N GLN A 309 11.52 -4.28 13.18
CA GLN A 309 12.45 -3.27 12.69
C GLN A 309 12.10 -1.91 13.29
N PRO A 310 13.04 -1.16 13.91
CA PRO A 310 12.74 0.15 14.48
C PRO A 310 12.20 1.15 13.46
N TRP A 311 12.73 1.16 12.23
CA TRP A 311 12.30 2.07 11.16
C TRP A 311 10.86 1.82 10.68
N ARG A 312 10.32 0.59 10.84
CA ARG A 312 8.91 0.25 10.52
C ARG A 312 7.90 0.87 11.51
N ALA A 313 8.37 1.42 12.63
CA ALA A 313 7.52 1.96 13.69
C ALA A 313 7.10 3.43 13.49
N ASP A 314 7.91 4.21 12.79
CA ASP A 314 7.84 5.68 12.82
C ASP A 314 7.96 6.32 11.42
N VAL A 315 8.35 7.60 11.35
CA VAL A 315 8.40 8.38 10.11
C VAL A 315 9.48 7.88 9.15
N THR A 316 10.42 7.02 9.60
CA THR A 316 11.44 6.43 8.72
C THR A 316 10.79 5.62 7.59
N TYR A 317 9.89 4.69 7.93
CA TYR A 317 9.11 3.95 6.92
C TYR A 317 8.17 4.89 6.14
N ALA A 318 7.50 5.83 6.82
CA ALA A 318 6.57 6.76 6.19
C ALA A 318 7.21 7.59 5.06
N ALA A 319 8.39 8.17 5.33
CA ALA A 319 9.15 8.95 4.35
C ALA A 319 9.78 8.07 3.27
N MET A 320 10.13 6.82 3.58
CA MET A 320 10.59 5.85 2.57
C MET A 320 9.47 5.45 1.59
N VAL A 321 8.22 5.26 2.05
CA VAL A 321 7.08 4.99 1.15
C VAL A 321 6.86 6.14 0.17
N VAL A 322 6.86 7.39 0.66
CA VAL A 322 6.74 8.58 -0.22
C VAL A 322 7.92 8.69 -1.19
N LYS A 323 9.15 8.38 -0.76
CA LYS A 323 10.33 8.34 -1.63
C LYS A 323 10.19 7.30 -2.75
N VAL A 324 9.74 6.09 -2.41
CA VAL A 324 9.46 5.02 -3.38
C VAL A 324 8.39 5.47 -4.40
N VAL A 325 7.26 6.03 -3.94
CA VAL A 325 6.22 6.57 -4.83
C VAL A 325 6.77 7.69 -5.73
N ALA A 326 7.59 8.59 -5.19
CA ALA A 326 8.23 9.65 -5.96
C ALA A 326 9.22 9.13 -7.02
N GLN A 327 9.97 8.07 -6.73
CA GLN A 327 10.85 7.40 -7.70
C GLN A 327 10.04 6.81 -8.87
N HIS A 328 8.98 6.06 -8.59
CA HIS A 328 8.14 5.46 -9.64
C HIS A 328 7.45 6.54 -10.49
N GLN A 329 6.95 7.63 -9.89
CA GLN A 329 6.39 8.73 -10.65
C GLN A 329 7.46 9.48 -11.48
N ASN A 330 8.59 9.86 -10.90
CA ASN A 330 9.53 10.79 -11.53
C ASN A 330 10.57 10.11 -12.44
N LEU A 331 10.87 8.83 -12.25
CA LEU A 331 11.90 8.09 -12.99
C LEU A 331 11.31 7.10 -14.00
N LEU A 332 10.10 6.55 -13.73
CA LEU A 332 9.42 5.59 -14.60
C LEU A 332 8.25 6.23 -15.36
N LEU A 333 7.20 6.69 -14.67
CA LEU A 333 5.97 7.20 -15.30
C LEU A 333 6.13 8.56 -15.98
N ALA A 334 7.01 9.42 -15.47
CA ALA A 334 7.37 10.70 -16.06
C ALA A 334 8.31 10.58 -17.27
N ASN A 335 8.96 9.44 -17.45
CA ASN A 335 9.99 9.22 -18.45
C ASN A 335 9.34 8.81 -19.78
N ALA A 336 9.27 9.75 -20.74
CA ALA A 336 8.65 9.52 -22.05
C ALA A 336 9.39 8.48 -22.91
N SER A 337 10.61 8.07 -22.54
CA SER A 337 11.35 6.97 -23.17
C SER A 337 11.08 5.61 -22.52
N SER A 338 10.27 5.55 -21.46
CA SER A 338 9.87 4.30 -20.81
C SER A 338 8.77 3.60 -21.61
N ALA A 339 9.03 2.35 -22.02
CA ALA A 339 8.02 1.45 -22.59
C ALA A 339 7.22 0.71 -21.50
N VAL A 340 7.42 1.00 -20.21
CA VAL A 340 6.81 0.25 -19.10
C VAL A 340 5.45 0.84 -18.73
N ARG A 341 4.37 0.11 -19.01
CA ARG A 341 2.99 0.47 -18.63
C ARG A 341 2.71 0.15 -17.16
N TYR A 342 3.47 0.76 -16.24
CA TYR A 342 3.25 0.61 -14.81
C TYR A 342 1.90 1.23 -14.38
N ALA A 343 1.17 0.55 -13.51
CA ALA A 343 -0.24 0.90 -13.22
C ALA A 343 -0.67 0.80 -11.76
N LEU A 344 0.01 0.00 -10.93
CA LEU A 344 -0.31 -0.16 -9.50
C LEU A 344 0.96 -0.44 -8.68
N LEU A 345 1.06 0.20 -7.52
CA LEU A 345 2.01 -0.07 -6.47
C LEU A 345 1.22 -0.31 -5.17
N SER A 346 1.51 -1.39 -4.47
CA SER A 346 0.89 -1.73 -3.19
C SER A 346 1.96 -1.87 -2.12
N ASN A 347 1.71 -1.37 -0.91
CA ASN A 347 2.53 -1.72 0.25
C ASN A 347 1.77 -2.76 1.07
N ASP A 348 2.31 -3.97 1.20
CA ASP A 348 1.61 -5.07 1.85
C ASP A 348 1.72 -4.95 3.38
N ASN A 349 0.88 -4.08 3.95
CA ASN A 349 1.05 -3.55 5.29
C ASN A 349 -0.25 -3.40 6.10
N ALA A 350 -1.35 -4.01 5.70
CA ALA A 350 -2.60 -4.06 6.47
C ALA A 350 -2.60 -5.15 7.57
N PHE A 351 -1.50 -5.86 7.81
CA PHE A 351 -1.41 -6.84 8.91
C PHE A 351 -1.67 -6.22 10.29
N LEU A 352 -2.25 -7.02 11.18
CA LEU A 352 -2.39 -6.69 12.60
C LEU A 352 -1.13 -7.11 13.37
N SER A 353 -0.44 -6.14 13.98
CA SER A 353 0.77 -6.39 14.75
C SER A 353 0.55 -7.32 15.95
N TYR A 354 1.56 -8.08 16.34
CA TYR A 354 1.56 -8.95 17.51
C TYR A 354 2.47 -8.43 18.64
N HIS A 355 2.17 -8.82 19.87
CA HIS A 355 3.07 -8.62 21.02
C HIS A 355 4.37 -9.44 20.83
N PRO A 356 5.56 -8.94 21.23
CA PRO A 356 5.86 -7.65 21.88
C PRO A 356 6.30 -6.55 20.88
N HIS A 357 5.73 -6.56 19.67
CA HIS A 357 6.20 -5.77 18.53
C HIS A 357 5.10 -4.90 17.90
N GLN A 358 4.25 -4.32 18.76
CA GLN A 358 3.05 -3.53 18.39
C GLN A 358 3.32 -2.46 17.33
N PHE A 359 4.51 -1.83 17.35
CA PHE A 359 4.89 -0.80 16.38
C PHE A 359 5.88 -1.28 15.31
N SER A 360 6.81 -2.18 15.63
CA SER A 360 8.00 -2.48 14.82
C SER A 360 7.78 -3.46 13.66
N GLN A 361 6.56 -3.95 13.45
CA GLN A 361 6.18 -4.79 12.30
C GLN A 361 5.70 -3.93 11.11
N ARG A 362 5.63 -4.51 9.90
CA ARG A 362 5.22 -3.82 8.66
C ARG A 362 3.68 -3.67 8.63
N THR A 363 3.19 -2.72 9.41
CA THR A 363 1.76 -2.49 9.65
C THR A 363 1.38 -1.01 9.46
N LEU A 364 0.16 -0.73 9.01
CA LEU A 364 -0.45 0.62 8.98
C LEU A 364 -0.89 1.06 10.39
N THR A 365 -1.32 0.11 11.22
CA THR A 365 -1.77 0.34 12.60
C THR A 365 -0.88 -0.36 13.60
N ALA A 366 -0.84 0.14 14.84
CA ALA A 366 -0.21 -0.52 15.98
C ALA A 366 -1.29 -1.08 16.91
N ARG A 367 -1.41 -2.42 16.96
CA ARG A 367 -2.43 -3.11 17.76
C ARG A 367 -1.97 -3.33 19.20
N PHE A 368 -2.84 -2.96 20.14
CA PHE A 368 -2.75 -3.29 21.55
C PHE A 368 -3.95 -4.14 21.97
N GLN A 369 -3.69 -5.32 22.51
CA GLN A 369 -4.68 -6.21 23.12
C GLN A 369 -4.64 -5.98 24.64
N VAL A 370 -5.64 -5.26 25.16
CA VAL A 370 -5.65 -4.67 26.51
C VAL A 370 -6.29 -5.66 27.49
N ASN A 371 -5.55 -6.73 27.78
CA ASN A 371 -6.06 -7.96 28.39
C ASN A 371 -6.30 -7.89 29.92
N ASP A 372 -5.90 -6.80 30.56
CA ASP A 372 -6.16 -6.50 31.97
C ASP A 372 -7.56 -5.91 32.22
N THR A 373 -8.30 -5.56 31.16
CA THR A 373 -9.69 -5.07 31.23
C THR A 373 -10.73 -6.20 31.23
N ARG A 374 -11.97 -5.89 31.62
CA ARG A 374 -13.10 -6.85 31.69
C ARG A 374 -14.36 -6.25 31.04
N PRO A 375 -14.78 -6.72 29.85
CA PRO A 375 -14.07 -7.67 28.98
C PRO A 375 -12.72 -7.10 28.50
N PRO A 376 -11.75 -7.95 28.11
CA PRO A 376 -10.60 -7.55 27.31
C PRO A 376 -11.04 -6.82 26.05
N HIS A 377 -10.27 -5.83 25.60
CA HIS A 377 -10.59 -5.07 24.40
C HIS A 377 -9.33 -4.74 23.59
N VAL A 378 -9.55 -4.29 22.34
CA VAL A 378 -8.47 -3.95 21.40
C VAL A 378 -8.45 -2.45 21.15
N GLN A 379 -7.25 -1.89 21.04
CA GLN A 379 -6.98 -0.51 20.66
C GLN A 379 -5.99 -0.52 19.49
N LEU A 380 -6.30 0.22 18.43
CA LEU A 380 -5.36 0.52 17.35
C LEU A 380 -4.82 1.95 17.50
N LEU A 381 -3.56 2.18 17.17
CA LEU A 381 -3.04 3.52 16.87
C LEU A 381 -2.65 3.61 15.40
N ARG A 382 -2.86 4.77 14.78
CA ARG A 382 -2.38 5.07 13.43
C ARG A 382 -0.87 5.26 13.47
N LYS A 383 -0.13 4.51 12.66
CA LYS A 383 1.32 4.70 12.54
C LYS A 383 1.61 5.78 11.48
N PRO A 384 2.78 6.46 11.53
CA PRO A 384 3.05 7.58 10.62
C PRO A 384 3.01 7.22 9.13
N VAL A 385 3.21 5.95 8.75
CA VAL A 385 3.04 5.47 7.36
C VAL A 385 1.59 5.62 6.87
N LEU A 386 0.59 5.34 7.71
CA LEU A 386 -0.83 5.54 7.36
C LEU A 386 -1.16 7.04 7.29
N THR A 387 -0.55 7.86 8.14
CA THR A 387 -0.62 9.34 8.03
C THR A 387 0.04 9.85 6.74
N ALA A 388 1.12 9.22 6.25
CA ALA A 388 1.73 9.56 4.97
C ALA A 388 0.86 9.19 3.76
N MET A 389 0.06 8.11 3.83
CA MET A 389 -0.95 7.82 2.81
C MET A 389 -2.00 8.93 2.72
N ALA A 390 -2.39 9.54 3.84
CA ALA A 390 -3.27 10.71 3.86
C ALA A 390 -2.63 11.98 3.26
N LEU A 391 -1.30 12.16 3.39
CA LEU A 391 -0.59 13.25 2.71
C LEU A 391 -0.49 13.01 1.19
N LEU A 392 -0.21 11.77 0.77
CA LEU A 392 -0.23 11.38 -0.65
C LEU A 392 -1.62 11.53 -1.27
N ALA A 393 -2.70 11.35 -0.49
CA ALA A 393 -4.07 11.50 -0.96
C ALA A 393 -4.49 12.94 -1.31
N LEU A 394 -3.70 13.95 -0.89
CA LEU A 394 -3.88 15.36 -1.25
C LEU A 394 -3.18 15.74 -2.57
N LEU A 395 -2.52 14.80 -3.25
CA LEU A 395 -1.96 15.02 -4.58
C LEU A 395 -3.09 14.99 -5.63
N ASP A 396 -3.23 16.09 -6.37
CA ASP A 396 -4.26 16.30 -7.39
C ASP A 396 -3.87 15.71 -8.76
N GLY A 397 -4.83 15.65 -9.69
CA GLY A 397 -4.76 14.83 -10.91
C GLY A 397 -3.76 15.25 -12.01
N GLU A 398 -3.01 16.34 -11.86
CA GLU A 398 -1.95 16.75 -12.79
C GLU A 398 -0.63 17.02 -12.06
N GLN A 399 0.48 16.49 -12.59
CA GLN A 399 1.82 16.74 -12.09
C GLN A 399 2.33 18.11 -12.55
N LEU A 400 2.84 18.90 -11.61
CA LEU A 400 3.54 20.17 -11.88
C LEU A 400 5.02 19.94 -12.20
N TRP A 401 5.64 20.89 -12.90
CA TRP A 401 7.09 20.97 -12.99
C TRP A 401 7.68 21.29 -11.61
N ALA A 402 8.66 20.45 -11.21
CA ALA A 402 9.46 20.64 -10.02
C ALA A 402 10.92 20.24 -10.28
N GLU A 403 11.83 20.84 -9.53
CA GLU A 403 13.28 20.62 -9.61
C GLU A 403 13.85 20.66 -8.19
N VAL A 404 14.72 19.69 -7.85
CA VAL A 404 15.52 19.72 -6.63
C VAL A 404 16.97 19.93 -7.03
N SER A 405 17.69 20.78 -6.31
CA SER A 405 19.12 21.00 -6.55
C SER A 405 19.88 21.29 -5.26
N ARG A 406 21.18 21.00 -5.25
CA ARG A 406 22.09 21.34 -4.13
C ARG A 406 23.43 21.81 -4.70
N GLY A 407 23.89 22.99 -4.30
CA GLY A 407 25.17 23.55 -4.77
C GLY A 407 25.25 23.81 -6.28
N GLY A 408 24.11 23.91 -6.97
CA GLY A 408 24.03 24.04 -8.42
C GLY A 408 23.75 22.72 -9.17
N THR A 409 24.05 21.57 -8.55
CA THR A 409 23.76 20.24 -9.12
C THR A 409 22.28 19.91 -8.95
N VAL A 410 21.59 19.55 -10.04
CA VAL A 410 20.21 19.03 -10.01
C VAL A 410 20.22 17.60 -9.45
N LEU A 411 19.26 17.29 -8.59
CA LEU A 411 19.06 16.00 -7.94
C LEU A 411 17.70 15.42 -8.35
N ASP A 412 17.68 14.14 -8.67
CA ASP A 412 16.47 13.38 -9.01
C ASP A 412 15.87 12.70 -7.74
N SER A 413 14.86 11.84 -7.92
CA SER A 413 14.27 11.09 -6.80
C SER A 413 15.10 9.90 -6.29
N ASN A 414 16.29 9.64 -6.88
CA ASN A 414 17.27 8.69 -6.31
C ASN A 414 18.12 9.32 -5.19
N HIS A 415 17.73 10.49 -4.69
CA HIS A 415 18.42 11.21 -3.62
C HIS A 415 17.62 11.23 -2.31
N THR A 416 18.29 11.62 -1.21
CA THR A 416 17.70 11.65 0.14
C THR A 416 16.66 12.74 0.35
N VAL A 417 16.63 13.76 -0.51
CA VAL A 417 15.58 14.79 -0.56
C VAL A 417 14.99 14.81 -1.96
N GLY A 418 13.67 14.79 -2.06
CA GLY A 418 12.95 14.85 -3.32
C GLY A 418 11.53 15.41 -3.15
N VAL A 419 10.79 15.51 -4.25
CA VAL A 419 9.48 16.19 -4.28
C VAL A 419 8.50 15.52 -5.25
N LEU A 420 7.23 15.53 -4.87
CA LEU A 420 6.10 15.45 -5.79
C LEU A 420 5.30 16.76 -5.71
N ALA A 421 4.90 17.28 -6.86
CA ALA A 421 4.11 18.49 -6.96
C ALA A 421 2.94 18.26 -7.93
N SER A 422 1.75 18.74 -7.55
CA SER A 422 0.51 18.54 -8.28
C SER A 422 -0.38 19.78 -8.26
N VAL A 423 -1.33 19.84 -9.20
CA VAL A 423 -2.28 20.95 -9.38
C VAL A 423 -3.67 20.42 -9.69
N HIS A 424 -4.69 21.16 -9.25
CA HIS A 424 -6.09 20.93 -9.60
C HIS A 424 -6.64 22.00 -10.54
N ARG A 425 -7.51 21.60 -11.47
CA ARG A 425 -8.36 22.51 -12.24
C ARG A 425 -9.79 22.46 -11.69
N PRO A 426 -10.38 23.57 -11.22
CA PRO A 426 -11.71 23.57 -10.61
C PRO A 426 -12.80 23.13 -11.59
N THR A 427 -13.82 22.45 -11.06
CA THR A 427 -14.89 21.78 -11.82
C THR A 427 -16.29 22.35 -11.56
N GLY A 428 -16.47 23.18 -10.52
CA GLY A 428 -17.76 23.77 -10.13
C GLY A 428 -17.62 24.75 -8.95
N PRO A 429 -18.71 25.34 -8.44
CA PRO A 429 -18.66 26.42 -7.43
C PRO A 429 -18.18 25.97 -6.04
N ALA A 430 -18.40 24.70 -5.69
CA ALA A 430 -17.86 24.08 -4.46
C ALA A 430 -16.40 23.62 -4.58
N ASP A 431 -15.72 23.98 -5.66
CA ASP A 431 -14.38 23.52 -6.01
C ASP A 431 -13.53 24.73 -6.46
N ALA A 432 -12.21 24.66 -6.24
CA ALA A 432 -11.31 25.80 -6.46
C ALA A 432 -9.93 25.33 -6.90
N TRP A 433 -9.14 26.23 -7.48
CA TRP A 433 -7.75 25.92 -7.82
C TRP A 433 -6.95 25.52 -6.58
N ARG A 434 -6.19 24.43 -6.69
CA ARG A 434 -5.29 23.91 -5.66
C ARG A 434 -3.92 23.59 -6.24
N ALA A 435 -2.89 23.64 -5.40
CA ALA A 435 -1.64 22.95 -5.65
C ALA A 435 -1.10 22.30 -4.36
N THR A 436 -0.57 21.09 -4.50
CA THR A 436 0.01 20.31 -3.40
C THR A 436 1.46 19.99 -3.73
N VAL A 437 2.37 20.40 -2.84
CA VAL A 437 3.81 20.10 -2.91
C VAL A 437 4.19 19.24 -1.71
N LEU A 438 4.54 17.98 -1.95
CA LEU A 438 5.00 17.02 -0.96
C LEU A 438 6.50 16.79 -1.12
N VAL A 439 7.29 17.33 -0.18
CA VAL A 439 8.73 17.12 -0.06
C VAL A 439 9.00 16.00 0.95
N TYR A 440 9.93 15.10 0.64
CA TYR A 440 10.41 14.07 1.57
C TYR A 440 11.87 14.30 1.95
N GLY A 441 12.22 13.91 3.18
CA GLY A 441 13.58 13.61 3.61
C GLY A 441 13.66 12.14 4.03
N SER A 442 14.37 11.30 3.28
CA SER A 442 14.50 9.86 3.56
C SER A 442 15.82 9.27 3.07
N ASP A 443 16.60 8.73 4.02
CA ASP A 443 17.76 7.87 3.78
C ASP A 443 17.39 6.38 3.88
N ASP A 444 16.26 6.05 3.24
CA ASP A 444 15.62 4.73 3.22
C ASP A 444 15.32 4.22 4.65
N THR A 445 15.96 3.12 5.05
CA THR A 445 15.78 2.49 6.36
C THR A 445 16.57 3.15 7.49
N ARG A 446 17.34 4.21 7.21
CA ARG A 446 18.21 4.91 8.18
C ARG A 446 17.62 6.24 8.65
N ALA A 447 17.58 6.42 9.96
CA ALA A 447 17.21 7.68 10.60
C ALA A 447 18.44 8.40 11.18
N HIS A 448 18.48 9.71 11.05
CA HIS A 448 19.59 10.59 11.42
C HIS A 448 19.10 11.67 12.39
N ALA A 449 18.76 11.28 13.62
CA ALA A 449 18.04 12.14 14.59
C ALA A 449 18.69 13.51 14.87
N ASN A 450 20.01 13.62 14.70
CA ASN A 450 20.78 14.87 14.90
C ASN A 450 21.01 15.67 13.60
N ARG A 451 20.50 15.21 12.44
CA ARG A 451 20.67 15.89 11.15
C ARG A 451 19.40 16.65 10.77
N THR A 452 19.52 17.97 10.72
CA THR A 452 18.59 18.83 9.98
C THR A 452 19.20 19.13 8.62
N VAL A 453 18.44 18.93 7.55
CA VAL A 453 18.82 19.30 6.19
C VAL A 453 18.35 20.74 5.92
N PRO A 454 19.23 21.67 5.49
CA PRO A 454 18.81 23.01 5.11
C PRO A 454 18.00 22.96 3.81
N LEU A 455 16.74 23.41 3.85
CA LEU A 455 15.83 23.45 2.71
C LEU A 455 15.47 24.89 2.33
N ILE A 456 15.34 25.16 1.04
CA ILE A 456 14.68 26.34 0.49
C ILE A 456 13.62 25.85 -0.50
N LEU A 457 12.34 26.01 -0.16
CA LEU A 457 11.23 25.72 -1.06
C LEU A 457 10.77 27.03 -1.71
N SER A 458 10.78 27.09 -3.04
CA SER A 458 10.37 28.24 -3.86
C SER A 458 9.26 27.83 -4.82
N LEU A 459 8.02 28.15 -4.45
CA LEU A 459 6.83 27.97 -5.30
C LEU A 459 6.52 29.27 -6.04
N GLN A 460 6.40 29.19 -7.37
CA GLN A 460 6.06 30.31 -8.27
C GLN A 460 4.90 29.94 -9.20
N GLY A 461 4.39 30.90 -9.97
CA GLY A 461 3.39 30.64 -11.02
C GLY A 461 2.00 30.33 -10.48
N VAL A 462 1.72 30.64 -9.21
CA VAL A 462 0.39 30.47 -8.62
C VAL A 462 -0.58 31.48 -9.26
N PRO A 463 -1.71 31.03 -9.85
CA PRO A 463 -2.64 31.93 -10.52
C PRO A 463 -3.36 32.86 -9.53
N PRO A 464 -3.82 34.04 -9.98
CA PRO A 464 -4.67 34.89 -9.15
C PRO A 464 -6.00 34.19 -8.87
N GLY A 465 -6.51 34.34 -7.65
CA GLY A 465 -7.77 33.73 -7.21
C GLY A 465 -8.32 34.37 -5.94
N PRO A 466 -9.56 34.06 -5.55
CA PRO A 466 -10.16 34.53 -4.31
C PRO A 466 -9.42 33.96 -3.09
N GLU A 467 -9.06 34.85 -2.15
CA GLU A 467 -8.52 34.52 -0.82
C GLU A 467 -7.49 33.37 -0.81
N VAL A 468 -6.52 33.38 -1.72
CA VAL A 468 -5.53 32.29 -1.82
C VAL A 468 -4.76 32.16 -0.50
N VAL A 469 -4.77 30.96 0.08
CA VAL A 469 -4.08 30.60 1.32
C VAL A 469 -3.16 29.42 1.11
N PHE A 470 -2.18 29.26 2.01
CA PHE A 470 -1.39 28.04 2.13
C PHE A 470 -1.40 27.49 3.56
N VAL A 471 -1.23 26.17 3.66
CA VAL A 471 -1.09 25.39 4.90
C VAL A 471 0.20 24.57 4.79
N GLU A 472 0.94 24.50 5.89
CA GLU A 472 2.13 23.65 6.03
C GLU A 472 1.76 22.48 6.98
N LEU A 473 1.86 21.24 6.49
CA LEU A 473 1.73 20.01 7.28
C LEU A 473 3.09 19.32 7.34
N TYR A 474 3.61 19.06 8.54
CA TYR A 474 4.95 18.51 8.74
C TYR A 474 4.91 17.27 9.64
N VAL A 475 5.68 16.24 9.29
CA VAL A 475 5.72 14.95 9.98
C VAL A 475 7.18 14.55 10.18
N ASP A 476 7.63 14.39 11.43
CA ASP A 476 8.94 13.85 11.75
C ASP A 476 8.95 13.00 13.04
N ASN A 477 10.10 12.38 13.32
CA ASN A 477 10.26 11.48 14.46
C ASN A 477 10.26 12.17 15.85
N TRP A 478 10.26 13.50 15.91
CA TRP A 478 10.18 14.28 17.14
C TRP A 478 8.72 14.67 17.48
N LEU A 479 7.96 15.10 16.47
CA LEU A 479 6.61 15.66 16.65
C LEU A 479 5.50 14.61 16.43
N CYS A 480 5.65 13.75 15.41
CA CYS A 480 4.56 12.94 14.86
C CYS A 480 4.87 11.43 15.01
N ASN A 481 5.19 11.01 16.24
CA ASN A 481 5.74 9.69 16.52
C ASN A 481 5.08 9.01 17.74
N PRO A 482 3.97 8.27 17.56
CA PRO A 482 3.29 7.54 18.64
C PRO A 482 4.17 6.45 19.28
N TYR A 483 5.07 5.84 18.51
CA TYR A 483 6.08 4.90 19.03
C TYR A 483 7.08 5.62 19.95
N GLY A 484 7.47 6.85 19.60
CA GLY A 484 8.28 7.73 20.44
C GLY A 484 7.60 8.10 21.76
N GLU A 485 6.29 8.38 21.75
CA GLU A 485 5.50 8.56 22.99
C GLU A 485 5.41 7.27 23.81
N TRP A 486 5.11 6.13 23.18
CA TRP A 486 5.04 4.83 23.85
C TRP A 486 6.36 4.46 24.55
N ARG A 487 7.50 4.71 23.89
CA ARG A 487 8.84 4.55 24.48
C ARG A 487 9.08 5.50 25.65
N ARG A 488 8.71 6.78 25.54
CA ARG A 488 8.82 7.77 26.61
C ARG A 488 7.86 7.50 27.79
N LEU A 489 6.85 6.64 27.60
CA LEU A 489 5.96 6.12 28.63
C LEU A 489 6.42 4.80 29.27
N GLY A 490 7.61 4.29 28.91
CA GLY A 490 8.14 3.03 29.45
C GLY A 490 7.66 1.77 28.72
N MET A 491 7.17 1.90 27.49
CA MET A 491 6.66 0.79 26.66
C MET A 491 5.58 -0.08 27.35
N PRO A 492 4.53 0.50 27.94
CA PRO A 492 3.48 -0.26 28.64
C PRO A 492 2.81 -1.28 27.71
N VAL A 493 2.75 -2.54 28.15
CA VAL A 493 2.11 -3.64 27.40
C VAL A 493 0.60 -3.43 27.32
N PHE A 494 -0.01 -3.00 28.42
CA PHE A 494 -1.40 -2.55 28.51
C PHE A 494 -1.41 -1.06 28.88
N PRO A 495 -1.49 -0.14 27.89
CA PRO A 495 -1.53 1.29 28.17
C PRO A 495 -2.87 1.69 28.81
N SER A 496 -2.83 2.55 29.83
CA SER A 496 -4.03 3.19 30.36
C SER A 496 -4.68 4.13 29.33
N ALA A 497 -5.95 4.48 29.53
CA ALA A 497 -6.66 5.43 28.66
C ALA A 497 -5.94 6.80 28.56
N ALA A 498 -5.23 7.24 29.60
CA ALA A 498 -4.42 8.45 29.56
C ALA A 498 -3.15 8.29 28.68
N GLN A 499 -2.49 7.13 28.77
CA GLN A 499 -1.35 6.80 27.90
C GLN A 499 -1.79 6.66 26.43
N PHE A 500 -2.94 6.05 26.15
CA PHE A 500 -3.51 6.02 24.79
C PHE A 500 -3.79 7.42 24.23
N ARG A 501 -4.42 8.33 25.00
CA ARG A 501 -4.63 9.73 24.56
C ARG A 501 -3.31 10.42 24.23
N ARG A 502 -2.28 10.21 25.06
CA ARG A 502 -0.95 10.81 24.85
C ARG A 502 -0.25 10.27 23.61
N MET A 503 -0.32 8.98 23.33
CA MET A 503 0.23 8.41 22.08
C MET A 503 -0.57 8.85 20.85
N ARG A 504 -1.91 8.95 20.96
CA ARG A 504 -2.79 9.43 19.87
C ARG A 504 -2.55 10.90 19.50
N ALA A 505 -2.15 11.72 20.47
CA ALA A 505 -1.79 13.13 20.22
C ALA A 505 -0.56 13.33 19.32
N ALA A 506 0.14 12.24 18.93
CA ALA A 506 1.27 12.26 18.00
C ALA A 506 0.99 11.52 16.67
N GLU A 507 -0.27 11.16 16.36
CA GLU A 507 -0.63 10.48 15.10
C GLU A 507 -0.73 11.42 13.89
N ASP A 508 -1.13 12.67 14.13
CA ASP A 508 -1.38 13.67 13.10
C ASP A 508 -0.16 14.54 12.76
N PRO A 509 -0.09 15.11 11.54
CA PRO A 509 0.95 16.08 11.19
C PRO A 509 0.90 17.32 12.06
N ALA A 510 2.07 17.89 12.36
CA ALA A 510 2.18 19.24 12.89
C ALA A 510 1.69 20.24 11.83
N ALA A 511 0.53 20.85 12.08
CA ALA A 511 -0.16 21.72 11.13
C ALA A 511 -0.04 23.20 11.49
N VAL A 512 0.39 24.01 10.52
CA VAL A 512 0.35 25.48 10.62
C VAL A 512 -1.03 25.98 10.20
N LYS A 513 -1.61 26.94 10.95
CA LYS A 513 -2.89 27.59 10.58
C LYS A 513 -2.80 28.20 9.16
N PRO A 514 -3.89 28.23 8.37
CA PRO A 514 -3.88 28.84 7.04
C PRO A 514 -3.33 30.27 7.04
N ARG A 515 -2.45 30.57 6.09
CA ARG A 515 -1.80 31.88 5.90
C ARG A 515 -2.11 32.39 4.50
N SER A 516 -2.40 33.68 4.36
CA SER A 516 -2.58 34.32 3.05
C SER A 516 -1.33 34.12 2.17
N PHE A 517 -1.53 33.77 0.92
CA PHE A 517 -0.46 33.61 -0.05
C PHE A 517 0.14 34.99 -0.42
N PRO A 518 1.47 35.11 -0.63
CA PRO A 518 2.08 36.40 -0.96
C PRO A 518 1.55 37.02 -2.26
N SER A 519 1.21 38.31 -2.23
CA SER A 519 0.72 39.09 -3.39
C SER A 519 1.71 39.20 -4.55
N SER A 520 2.97 38.79 -4.34
CA SER A 520 4.01 38.66 -5.36
C SER A 520 3.83 37.46 -6.29
N GLY A 521 2.82 36.59 -6.07
CA GLY A 521 2.65 35.35 -6.84
C GLY A 521 3.72 34.29 -6.56
N ARG A 522 4.55 34.49 -5.52
CA ARG A 522 5.67 33.63 -5.17
C ARG A 522 5.78 33.42 -3.66
N LEU A 523 5.79 32.16 -3.24
CA LEU A 523 6.04 31.73 -1.86
C LEU A 523 7.47 31.21 -1.74
N THR A 524 8.17 31.60 -0.68
CA THR A 524 9.49 31.05 -0.33
C THR A 524 9.53 30.68 1.14
N LEU A 525 9.72 29.40 1.42
CA LEU A 525 9.80 28.82 2.75
C LEU A 525 11.22 28.27 2.99
N ARG A 526 11.68 28.31 4.25
CA ARG A 526 12.97 27.77 4.69
C ARG A 526 12.83 26.90 5.93
N PRO A 527 12.04 25.81 5.88
CA PRO A 527 11.81 24.96 7.04
C PRO A 527 13.04 24.09 7.34
N PRO A 528 13.30 23.76 8.62
CA PRO A 528 14.24 22.71 8.97
C PRO A 528 13.65 21.36 8.56
N LEU A 529 14.32 20.63 7.66
CA LEU A 529 13.87 19.30 7.22
C LEU A 529 14.63 18.23 8.00
N ALA A 530 13.99 17.58 8.98
CA ALA A 530 14.61 16.45 9.68
C ALA A 530 14.79 15.24 8.76
N LEU A 531 15.65 14.30 9.15
CA LEU A 531 15.89 13.06 8.39
C LEU A 531 15.66 11.84 9.29
N PRO A 532 14.49 11.17 9.22
CA PRO A 532 13.41 11.32 8.24
C PRO A 532 12.44 12.48 8.53
N SER A 533 11.78 12.98 7.49
CA SER A 533 10.57 13.80 7.60
C SER A 533 9.75 13.84 6.30
N LEU A 534 8.52 14.33 6.40
CA LEU A 534 7.67 14.75 5.29
C LEU A 534 7.19 16.18 5.53
N LEU A 535 7.17 16.98 4.46
CA LEU A 535 6.60 18.32 4.43
C LEU A 535 5.61 18.40 3.27
N LEU A 536 4.34 18.66 3.56
CA LEU A 536 3.32 18.98 2.58
C LEU A 536 2.95 20.45 2.69
N VAL A 537 3.07 21.18 1.58
CA VAL A 537 2.54 22.54 1.43
C VAL A 537 1.34 22.47 0.49
N HIS A 538 0.17 22.76 1.03
CA HIS A 538 -1.09 22.80 0.29
C HIS A 538 -1.48 24.27 0.08
N VAL A 539 -1.69 24.67 -1.17
CA VAL A 539 -2.13 26.02 -1.55
C VAL A 539 -3.51 25.92 -2.17
N CYS A 540 -4.46 26.71 -1.71
CA CYS A 540 -5.84 26.70 -2.18
C CYS A 540 -6.33 28.13 -2.44
N ALA A 541 -6.99 28.33 -3.58
CA ALA A 541 -7.98 29.41 -3.71
C ALA A 541 -9.26 29.02 -2.93
N ARG A 542 -10.06 30.00 -2.53
CA ARG A 542 -11.32 29.79 -1.82
C ARG A 542 -12.46 29.42 -2.80
N PRO A 543 -13.18 28.30 -2.62
CA PRO A 543 -14.42 28.02 -3.37
C PRO A 543 -15.54 29.03 -3.06
N GLU A 544 -16.53 29.11 -3.95
CA GLU A 544 -17.71 29.96 -3.76
C GLU A 544 -18.64 29.38 -2.69
N GLU A 545 -18.82 28.05 -2.69
CA GLU A 545 -19.66 27.32 -1.74
C GLU A 545 -18.84 26.73 -0.56
N PRO A 546 -19.45 26.54 0.62
CA PRO A 546 -18.81 25.85 1.74
C PRO A 546 -18.67 24.34 1.48
N PRO A 547 -17.81 23.62 2.26
CA PRO A 547 -17.67 22.17 2.15
C PRO A 547 -18.99 21.40 2.32
N GLY A 548 -19.16 20.33 1.55
CA GLY A 548 -20.34 19.47 1.59
C GLY A 548 -20.51 18.68 2.89
N GLN A 549 -21.69 18.06 3.06
CA GLN A 549 -22.03 17.31 4.26
C GLN A 549 -21.24 15.99 4.37
N ALA A 550 -20.71 15.71 5.56
CA ALA A 550 -20.11 14.41 5.88
C ALA A 550 -21.17 13.29 5.95
N SER A 551 -21.11 12.36 5.00
CA SER A 551 -21.91 11.12 4.94
C SER A 551 -21.23 9.95 5.68
N GLY A 552 -21.87 8.77 5.69
CA GLY A 552 -21.22 7.52 6.12
C GLY A 552 -21.04 7.31 7.63
N ARG A 553 -21.72 8.08 8.49
CA ARG A 553 -21.71 7.84 9.94
C ARG A 553 -22.51 6.58 10.29
N SER A 554 -21.84 5.44 10.41
CA SER A 554 -22.39 4.30 11.14
C SER A 554 -22.73 4.71 12.59
N PRO A 555 -23.81 4.18 13.18
CA PRO A 555 -24.07 4.37 14.61
C PRO A 555 -22.94 3.74 15.44
N PRO A 556 -22.66 4.22 16.67
CA PRO A 556 -21.68 3.58 17.53
C PRO A 556 -22.09 2.12 17.77
N PRO A 557 -21.16 1.14 17.65
CA PRO A 557 -21.46 -0.26 17.83
C PRO A 557 -21.91 -0.53 19.27
N ASP A 558 -23.04 -1.23 19.43
CA ASP A 558 -23.60 -1.54 20.74
C ASP A 558 -22.72 -2.58 21.47
N PRO A 559 -22.07 -2.23 22.61
CA PRO A 559 -21.23 -3.15 23.36
C PRO A 559 -22.02 -4.30 24.03
N ALA A 560 -23.35 -4.26 24.03
CA ALA A 560 -24.22 -5.30 24.57
C ALA A 560 -24.67 -6.35 23.53
N ALA A 561 -24.28 -6.22 22.25
CA ALA A 561 -24.72 -7.06 21.14
C ALA A 561 -24.22 -8.52 21.21
N ARG A 562 -24.85 -9.33 22.08
CA ARG A 562 -24.69 -10.80 22.11
C ARG A 562 -25.16 -11.41 20.77
N PRO A 563 -24.55 -12.52 20.30
CA PRO A 563 -25.01 -13.22 19.11
C PRO A 563 -26.40 -13.84 19.35
N GLY A 564 -27.44 -13.12 18.95
CA GLY A 564 -28.81 -13.62 18.94
C GLY A 564 -28.96 -14.79 17.97
N ARG A 565 -29.74 -15.81 18.36
CA ARG A 565 -30.14 -16.87 17.42
C ARG A 565 -30.88 -16.26 16.24
N PRO A 566 -30.68 -16.72 14.99
CA PRO A 566 -31.46 -16.26 13.86
C PRO A 566 -32.94 -16.55 14.09
N ALA A 567 -33.77 -15.52 14.06
CA ALA A 567 -35.22 -15.68 14.00
C ALA A 567 -35.60 -16.30 12.63
N PRO A 568 -36.64 -17.17 12.56
CA PRO A 568 -37.08 -17.72 11.30
C PRO A 568 -37.60 -16.61 10.36
N PRO A 569 -37.41 -16.74 9.04
CA PRO A 569 -37.76 -15.69 8.08
C PRO A 569 -39.28 -15.45 8.08
N THR A 570 -39.68 -14.24 8.49
CA THR A 570 -41.09 -13.83 8.47
C THR A 570 -41.45 -13.38 7.05
N LEU A 571 -42.38 -14.10 6.41
CA LEU A 571 -42.83 -13.81 5.04
C LEU A 571 -43.70 -12.55 4.99
N CYS A 572 -43.08 -11.40 4.71
CA CYS A 572 -43.79 -10.14 4.45
C CYS A 572 -44.48 -10.16 3.08
N PHE A 573 -45.71 -10.67 3.03
CA PHE A 573 -46.62 -10.41 1.90
C PHE A 573 -47.08 -8.95 1.92
N ALA A 574 -46.89 -8.24 0.80
CA ALA A 574 -47.45 -6.90 0.59
C ALA A 574 -48.83 -7.00 -0.08
N PRO A 575 -49.91 -6.42 0.49
CA PRO A 575 -51.23 -6.41 -0.13
C PRO A 575 -51.38 -5.30 -1.19
N PRO A 576 -52.22 -5.49 -2.22
CA PRO A 576 -52.43 -4.49 -3.29
C PRO A 576 -53.64 -3.56 -3.05
N GLY A 577 -53.56 -2.33 -3.56
CA GLY A 577 -54.66 -1.34 -3.62
C GLY A 577 -54.43 -0.11 -2.73
N ALA A 578 -54.92 1.09 -3.04
CA ALA A 578 -55.75 1.50 -4.18
C ALA A 578 -55.47 2.98 -4.59
N CYS A 579 -55.94 3.40 -5.76
CA CYS A 579 -55.78 4.77 -6.26
C CYS A 579 -56.93 5.71 -5.84
N GLY A 580 -56.61 7.00 -5.65
CA GLY A 580 -57.56 8.12 -5.50
C GLY A 580 -57.19 9.29 -6.45
N PRO A 581 -58.10 10.22 -6.79
CA PRO A 581 -58.13 10.74 -8.16
C PRO A 581 -57.59 12.17 -8.41
N THR A 582 -56.97 12.32 -9.58
CA THR A 582 -56.99 13.49 -10.50
C THR A 582 -56.67 14.92 -10.00
N ARG A 583 -55.66 15.54 -10.64
CA ARG A 583 -55.88 16.67 -11.59
C ARG A 583 -54.63 16.97 -12.45
N SER A 584 -54.83 17.77 -13.50
CA SER A 584 -53.82 18.31 -14.44
C SER A 584 -52.88 19.34 -13.78
N SER A 585 -51.74 19.74 -14.35
CA SER A 585 -51.20 19.65 -15.72
C SER A 585 -49.68 19.30 -15.71
N SER A 586 -48.83 19.43 -16.74
CA SER A 586 -48.90 19.99 -18.12
C SER A 586 -47.80 19.37 -19.01
N ALA A 587 -47.89 19.51 -20.35
CA ALA A 587 -47.01 18.81 -21.30
C ALA A 587 -45.79 19.62 -21.79
N ARG A 588 -44.70 18.90 -22.11
CA ARG A 588 -43.75 19.22 -23.20
C ARG A 588 -43.43 17.93 -23.97
N ARG A 589 -43.24 18.04 -25.30
CA ARG A 589 -42.96 16.90 -26.21
C ARG A 589 -41.51 16.88 -26.67
N VAL A 590 -40.81 15.76 -26.44
CA VAL A 590 -39.82 15.11 -27.32
C VAL A 590 -39.90 13.60 -26.96
N GLY A 591 -39.82 12.62 -27.86
CA GLY A 591 -39.80 12.67 -29.33
C GLY A 591 -39.08 11.45 -29.89
N CYS A 592 -39.81 10.36 -30.15
CA CYS A 592 -39.24 9.05 -30.54
C CYS A 592 -39.93 8.46 -31.77
N SER A 593 -39.17 7.72 -32.58
CA SER A 593 -39.62 7.03 -33.80
C SER A 593 -39.53 5.51 -33.66
N LEU A 594 -40.58 4.79 -34.09
CA LEU A 594 -40.68 3.32 -34.13
C LEU A 594 -41.52 2.89 -35.35
N PRO A 595 -41.27 1.67 -35.85
CA PRO A 595 -42.36 0.71 -36.07
C PRO A 595 -41.98 -0.74 -35.66
N SER A 596 -42.75 -1.43 -34.79
CA SER A 596 -43.83 -2.40 -35.15
C SER A 596 -43.33 -3.86 -35.35
N ALA A 597 -44.05 -4.98 -35.09
CA ALA A 597 -45.40 -5.26 -34.55
C ALA A 597 -45.55 -6.73 -34.05
N GLY A 598 -46.66 -7.05 -33.34
CA GLY A 598 -47.21 -8.42 -33.11
C GLY A 598 -46.75 -9.14 -31.83
N SER A 599 -47.54 -10.00 -31.14
CA SER A 599 -48.95 -10.44 -31.34
C SER A 599 -49.60 -10.97 -30.03
N LEU A 600 -50.93 -11.20 -30.02
CA LEU A 600 -51.78 -11.44 -28.82
C LEU A 600 -52.08 -12.92 -28.45
N ARG A 601 -52.47 -13.14 -27.17
CA ARG A 601 -53.64 -13.94 -26.66
C ARG A 601 -53.80 -13.63 -25.13
N LEU A 602 -54.97 -13.28 -24.54
CA LEU A 602 -56.24 -14.03 -24.27
C LEU A 602 -56.02 -15.20 -23.27
N LEU A 603 -56.78 -15.41 -22.17
CA LEU A 603 -58.17 -15.10 -21.75
C LEU A 603 -58.28 -14.82 -20.20
N THR A 604 -59.16 -13.93 -19.66
CA THR A 604 -60.53 -14.10 -19.04
C THR A 604 -60.71 -15.23 -17.98
N CYS A 605 -61.50 -15.18 -16.89
CA CYS A 605 -62.39 -14.16 -16.26
C CYS A 605 -62.94 -14.63 -14.87
N SER A 606 -63.46 -13.69 -14.04
CA SER A 606 -64.63 -13.85 -13.09
C SER A 606 -64.55 -14.83 -11.88
N CYS A 607 -65.41 -14.79 -10.84
CA CYS A 607 -66.09 -13.70 -10.08
C CYS A 607 -66.77 -14.30 -8.79
N SER A 608 -67.45 -13.47 -7.97
CA SER A 608 -68.21 -13.75 -6.71
C SER A 608 -67.38 -14.18 -5.47
N ALA A 609 -67.57 -13.73 -4.21
CA ALA A 609 -68.50 -12.85 -3.47
C ALA A 609 -69.63 -13.51 -2.64
N GLN A 610 -69.52 -13.40 -1.30
CA GLN A 610 -70.54 -13.42 -0.20
C GLN A 610 -69.81 -13.63 1.16
N THR A 611 -70.31 -13.33 2.37
CA THR A 611 -71.02 -12.18 3.01
C THR A 611 -71.01 -12.44 4.54
N GLN A 612 -71.52 -11.50 5.38
CA GLN A 612 -71.89 -11.69 6.81
C GLN A 612 -70.73 -11.79 7.84
N LEU A 613 -70.90 -11.43 9.14
CA LEU A 613 -71.66 -10.35 9.79
C LEU A 613 -71.21 -10.22 11.29
N TRP A 614 -71.17 -9.02 11.87
CA TRP A 614 -71.27 -8.74 13.34
C TRP A 614 -70.13 -9.27 14.27
N SER A 615 -69.90 -8.81 15.52
CA SER A 615 -70.39 -7.62 16.28
C SER A 615 -69.54 -7.32 17.54
N LEU A 616 -69.47 -6.03 17.91
CA LEU A 616 -69.42 -5.45 19.28
C LEU A 616 -68.24 -5.71 20.27
N ALA A 617 -67.69 -4.56 20.67
CA ALA A 617 -66.86 -4.12 21.82
C ALA A 617 -67.54 -4.36 23.22
N PRO A 618 -67.22 -3.68 24.38
CA PRO A 618 -66.31 -2.53 24.67
C PRO A 618 -65.58 -2.50 26.07
N ILE A 619 -65.05 -1.31 26.46
CA ILE A 619 -64.70 -0.79 27.82
C ILE A 619 -63.33 -1.22 28.42
N GLY A 620 -62.50 -0.34 29.04
CA GLY A 620 -62.54 1.15 29.14
C GLY A 620 -61.63 1.80 30.24
N PHE A 621 -61.56 3.15 30.24
CA PHE A 621 -60.98 4.10 31.25
C PHE A 621 -59.42 4.13 31.43
N VAL A 622 -58.63 5.25 31.40
CA VAL A 622 -58.68 6.69 31.84
C VAL A 622 -57.95 6.89 33.20
N LEU A 623 -56.92 7.74 33.39
CA LEU A 623 -56.78 9.23 33.38
C LEU A 623 -55.39 9.73 32.82
N TRP A 624 -55.29 10.76 31.96
CA TRP A 624 -55.08 12.24 32.19
C TRP A 624 -53.64 12.70 32.63
N THR A 625 -52.80 13.29 31.75
CA THR A 625 -52.51 14.75 31.44
C THR A 625 -51.44 15.42 32.34
N THR A 626 -50.61 16.43 31.97
CA THR A 626 -50.65 17.55 30.97
C THR A 626 -49.27 17.94 30.38
N GLY A 627 -49.21 18.69 29.25
CA GLY A 627 -48.07 19.54 28.80
C GLY A 627 -48.36 21.05 29.05
N PRO A 628 -47.83 22.07 28.32
CA PRO A 628 -46.77 22.15 27.27
C PRO A 628 -45.56 23.02 27.76
N GLY A 629 -44.63 23.62 26.98
CA GLY A 629 -44.24 23.54 25.55
C GLY A 629 -44.31 24.86 24.74
N GLN A 630 -43.19 25.59 24.55
CA GLN A 630 -43.04 26.76 23.62
C GLN A 630 -41.56 27.12 23.31
N ALA A 631 -41.29 27.96 22.29
CA ALA A 631 -39.94 28.44 21.89
C ALA A 631 -39.98 29.83 21.21
N PRO A 632 -38.88 30.61 21.26
CA PRO A 632 -38.58 31.64 20.26
C PRO A 632 -37.11 31.66 19.77
N SER A 633 -36.78 32.57 18.85
CA SER A 633 -35.45 32.86 18.26
C SER A 633 -35.20 34.39 18.27
N PRO A 634 -34.10 34.95 17.72
CA PRO A 634 -32.67 34.69 17.99
C PRO A 634 -31.83 35.97 18.25
N ALA A 635 -30.55 35.78 18.64
CA ALA A 635 -29.42 36.75 18.55
C ALA A 635 -29.44 37.99 19.51
N PRO A 636 -28.34 38.79 19.63
CA PRO A 636 -26.92 38.58 19.27
C PRO A 636 -25.89 38.85 20.41
N CYS A 637 -24.59 38.67 20.12
CA CYS A 637 -23.39 39.24 20.78
C CYS A 637 -23.03 38.89 22.25
N GLY A 638 -21.75 38.54 22.47
CA GLY A 638 -21.18 38.33 23.81
C GLY A 638 -19.69 37.93 23.76
N THR A 639 -18.78 38.90 23.74
CA THR A 639 -17.32 38.67 23.67
C THR A 639 -16.73 38.24 25.02
N TRP A 640 -16.01 37.13 25.06
CA TRP A 640 -15.23 36.71 26.24
C TRP A 640 -13.73 36.93 26.02
N ARG A 641 -13.14 37.82 26.82
CA ARG A 641 -11.69 37.86 27.13
C ARG A 641 -11.46 37.23 28.50
N PRO A 642 -10.33 36.54 28.73
CA PRO A 642 -9.94 36.11 30.08
C PRO A 642 -9.43 37.29 30.93
N LEU A 643 -9.61 37.19 32.25
CA LEU A 643 -8.98 38.04 33.27
C LEU A 643 -8.10 37.18 34.21
N PRO A 644 -7.14 37.76 34.97
CA PRO A 644 -5.88 37.06 35.26
C PRO A 644 -5.41 37.07 36.73
N LEU A 645 -4.24 36.44 36.95
CA LEU A 645 -3.21 36.71 37.98
C LEU A 645 -3.48 36.40 39.47
N GLU A 646 -2.59 35.59 40.07
CA GLU A 646 -1.68 35.88 41.20
C GLU A 646 -0.83 34.61 41.50
N GLY A 647 0.38 34.61 42.08
CA GLY A 647 1.30 35.68 42.50
C GLY A 647 2.57 35.10 43.16
N LEU A 648 3.59 35.94 43.43
CA LEU A 648 4.87 35.67 44.17
C LEU A 648 5.89 34.72 43.48
N CYS A 649 7.23 34.92 43.55
CA CYS A 649 8.05 36.07 43.97
C CYS A 649 9.47 36.05 43.33
N CYS A 650 10.19 37.17 43.38
CA CYS A 650 11.60 37.31 42.95
C CYS A 650 12.53 37.65 44.13
N PRO A 651 13.87 37.74 43.94
CA PRO A 651 14.44 39.08 43.70
C PRO A 651 15.67 39.15 42.75
N ALA A 652 15.84 40.35 42.13
CA ALA A 652 17.05 41.15 41.80
C ALA A 652 18.40 40.49 41.37
N THR A 653 19.28 41.11 40.56
CA THR A 653 19.59 42.56 40.36
C THR A 653 19.93 42.95 38.89
N GLY A 654 19.94 44.27 38.60
CA GLY A 654 20.46 44.88 37.35
C GLY A 654 21.93 45.31 37.43
N PRO A 655 22.45 46.27 36.62
CA PRO A 655 21.74 47.45 36.09
C PRO A 655 21.86 47.69 34.55
N VAL A 656 21.46 48.89 34.11
CA VAL A 656 21.24 49.34 32.70
C VAL A 656 22.31 50.33 32.24
N LEU A 657 22.55 50.45 30.93
CA LEU A 657 23.06 51.67 30.29
C LEU A 657 22.45 51.89 28.90
N THR A 658 22.21 53.14 28.52
CA THR A 658 21.60 53.56 27.24
C THR A 658 22.25 54.85 26.74
N VAL A 659 22.49 54.96 25.43
CA VAL A 659 22.91 56.21 24.74
C VAL A 659 22.26 56.24 23.36
N SER A 660 21.89 57.42 22.85
CA SER A 660 21.29 57.59 21.53
C SER A 660 21.73 58.92 20.88
N LEU A 661 22.16 58.85 19.62
CA LEU A 661 22.44 59.95 18.68
C LEU A 661 22.26 59.36 17.24
N GLY A 662 21.93 60.12 16.19
CA GLY A 662 21.56 61.54 16.14
C GLY A 662 22.01 62.22 14.82
N GLY A 663 21.08 62.37 13.86
CA GLY A 663 21.27 63.06 12.57
C GLY A 663 21.56 62.12 11.38
N GLN A 664 21.40 62.51 10.11
CA GLN A 664 20.61 63.56 9.42
C GLN A 664 20.85 63.33 7.90
N GLU A 665 19.83 63.50 7.05
CA GLU A 665 19.93 63.51 5.58
C GLU A 665 20.34 64.92 5.05
N PRO A 666 20.83 65.14 3.80
CA PRO A 666 20.20 64.76 2.50
C PRO A 666 21.22 64.22 1.44
N GLY A 667 20.93 63.97 0.15
CA GLY A 667 19.72 63.99 -0.70
C GLY A 667 20.06 64.28 -2.19
N TRP A 668 19.07 64.21 -3.12
CA TRP A 668 19.16 64.48 -4.59
C TRP A 668 19.92 63.42 -5.43
N ALA A 669 19.62 63.12 -6.72
CA ALA A 669 18.62 63.63 -7.68
C ALA A 669 18.07 62.53 -8.64
N GLN A 670 17.23 62.92 -9.62
CA GLN A 670 16.30 62.07 -10.40
C GLN A 670 16.74 61.75 -11.87
N LEU A 671 16.33 60.57 -12.40
CA LEU A 671 15.73 60.28 -13.74
C LEU A 671 16.49 60.69 -15.07
N PRO A 672 16.03 60.34 -16.31
CA PRO A 672 14.93 59.47 -16.77
C PRO A 672 15.28 58.38 -17.86
N THR A 673 14.28 57.53 -18.12
CA THR A 673 13.90 56.67 -19.28
C THR A 673 14.62 56.65 -20.67
N ALA A 674 14.65 55.45 -21.30
CA ALA A 674 14.06 55.09 -22.62
C ALA A 674 14.93 54.43 -23.74
N CYS A 675 14.21 53.76 -24.67
CA CYS A 675 14.53 53.34 -26.06
C CYS A 675 15.24 51.98 -26.38
N GLN A 676 14.64 51.23 -27.31
CA GLN A 676 15.22 50.13 -28.13
C GLN A 676 15.61 50.66 -29.54
N PRO A 677 16.29 49.86 -30.40
CA PRO A 677 15.57 49.30 -31.56
C PRO A 677 16.05 47.93 -32.13
N VAL A 678 15.14 46.96 -32.21
CA VAL A 678 14.62 46.29 -33.44
C VAL A 678 15.54 46.00 -34.68
N LEU A 679 15.80 44.70 -34.95
CA LEU A 679 15.96 43.99 -36.28
C LEU A 679 17.17 44.28 -37.22
N PRO A 680 17.43 43.49 -38.33
CA PRO A 680 16.90 42.17 -38.78
C PRO A 680 17.92 41.09 -39.31
N SER A 681 17.37 39.91 -39.70
CA SER A 681 17.65 39.06 -40.90
C SER A 681 18.81 38.01 -41.03
N VAL A 682 18.40 36.75 -41.33
CA VAL A 682 18.92 35.72 -42.29
C VAL A 682 20.39 35.21 -42.17
N GLY A 683 20.76 33.92 -42.32
CA GLY A 683 20.03 32.64 -42.49
C GLY A 683 20.51 31.75 -43.67
N LEU A 684 21.09 30.55 -43.44
CA LEU A 684 21.33 29.47 -44.45
C LEU A 684 21.83 28.11 -43.84
N LEU A 685 21.99 27.07 -44.67
CA LEU A 685 22.24 25.62 -44.40
C LEU A 685 23.38 25.06 -45.29
N PRO A 686 23.82 23.75 -45.22
CA PRO A 686 23.62 22.71 -44.20
C PRO A 686 24.96 22.37 -43.49
N PRO A 687 25.82 21.34 -43.75
CA PRO A 687 25.79 20.12 -44.60
C PRO A 687 25.68 18.79 -43.78
N LEU A 688 26.22 17.65 -44.28
CA LEU A 688 26.28 16.30 -43.66
C LEU A 688 27.60 15.58 -44.00
N THR A 689 28.15 14.73 -43.12
CA THR A 689 28.95 13.52 -43.46
C THR A 689 29.11 12.55 -42.27
N HIS A 690 29.09 11.24 -42.53
CA HIS A 690 29.56 10.16 -41.63
C HIS A 690 31.07 9.85 -41.87
N PRO A 691 31.70 9.02 -41.00
CA PRO A 691 32.17 7.73 -41.53
C PRO A 691 31.96 6.51 -40.60
N LEU A 692 32.13 5.30 -41.15
CA LEU A 692 32.13 4.01 -40.43
C LEU A 692 33.55 3.41 -40.26
N LYS A 693 33.72 2.60 -39.20
CA LYS A 693 34.54 1.35 -39.07
C LYS A 693 34.46 0.88 -37.59
N CYS A 694 34.23 -0.36 -37.17
CA CYS A 694 34.37 -1.75 -37.66
C CYS A 694 35.66 -2.49 -37.22
N PHE A 695 35.48 -3.77 -36.81
CA PHE A 695 36.42 -4.89 -36.61
C PHE A 695 37.19 -5.12 -35.27
N THR A 696 36.61 -6.04 -34.48
CA THR A 696 37.20 -7.29 -33.89
C THR A 696 38.27 -7.33 -32.78
N THR A 697 38.10 -8.41 -32.00
CA THR A 697 38.97 -9.06 -31.00
C THR A 697 40.29 -9.61 -31.54
N HIS A 698 41.33 -9.66 -30.69
CA HIS A 698 42.07 -10.90 -30.37
C HIS A 698 42.96 -10.77 -29.12
N SER A 699 43.51 -11.89 -28.64
CA SER A 699 44.28 -12.07 -27.40
C SER A 699 45.68 -12.66 -27.64
N LEU A 700 46.66 -12.34 -26.78
CA LEU A 700 47.97 -12.97 -26.45
C LEU A 700 48.67 -12.03 -25.41
N GLY A 701 49.64 -12.38 -24.55
CA GLY A 701 50.40 -13.62 -24.31
C GLY A 701 51.88 -13.48 -24.72
N ASP A 702 52.93 -13.59 -23.88
CA ASP A 702 53.07 -13.83 -22.42
C ASP A 702 54.34 -13.03 -21.91
N SER A 703 55.24 -13.32 -20.94
CA SER A 703 55.65 -14.51 -20.15
C SER A 703 56.48 -14.17 -18.88
N LEU A 704 56.25 -14.94 -17.81
CA LEU A 704 57.22 -15.54 -16.84
C LEU A 704 57.99 -14.76 -15.72
N HIS A 705 58.18 -15.53 -14.62
CA HIS A 705 59.03 -15.38 -13.41
C HIS A 705 58.71 -14.23 -12.42
N GLY A 706 58.62 -14.44 -11.09
CA GLY A 706 58.62 -15.66 -10.24
C GLY A 706 59.01 -15.33 -8.77
N GLY A 707 58.38 -15.90 -7.72
CA GLY A 707 58.74 -15.51 -6.33
C GLY A 707 57.93 -15.98 -5.09
N HIS A 708 57.08 -17.01 -5.20
CA HIS A 708 56.59 -17.96 -4.16
C HIS A 708 56.87 -17.78 -2.62
N TRP A 709 55.82 -18.02 -1.79
CA TRP A 709 55.77 -18.35 -0.32
C TRP A 709 55.74 -17.25 0.77
N GLY A 710 54.96 -17.51 1.84
CA GLY A 710 55.08 -16.86 3.17
C GLY A 710 53.78 -16.69 3.98
N ARG A 711 53.64 -17.37 5.14
CA ARG A 711 52.61 -17.07 6.18
C ARG A 711 53.31 -16.72 7.50
N ALA A 712 52.75 -15.80 8.31
CA ALA A 712 52.79 -15.84 9.78
C ALA A 712 52.01 -14.64 10.39
N ALA A 713 51.79 -14.67 11.71
CA ALA A 713 51.06 -13.65 12.50
C ALA A 713 51.96 -13.03 13.60
N TRP A 714 51.33 -12.37 14.59
CA TRP A 714 51.86 -11.73 15.81
C TRP A 714 52.29 -10.25 15.73
N LEU A 715 51.67 -9.40 16.56
CA LEU A 715 52.17 -9.16 17.93
C LEU A 715 51.14 -8.48 18.83
N GLU A 716 51.21 -8.77 20.14
CA GLU A 716 50.46 -8.09 21.20
C GLU A 716 51.33 -7.04 21.90
N HIS A 717 50.70 -6.08 22.58
CA HIS A 717 51.30 -5.43 23.76
C HIS A 717 50.22 -5.00 24.77
N GLY A 718 50.51 -5.14 26.06
CA GLY A 718 49.63 -4.67 27.13
C GLY A 718 50.19 -4.90 28.53
N HIS A 719 49.88 -3.98 29.45
CA HIS A 719 50.11 -4.04 30.91
C HIS A 719 49.29 -2.91 31.57
N SER A 720 49.07 -2.87 32.90
CA SER A 720 48.39 -3.80 33.81
C SER A 720 48.38 -3.18 35.23
N ARG A 721 47.28 -3.33 36.01
CA ARG A 721 47.24 -3.30 37.51
C ARG A 721 45.81 -3.59 38.04
N ARG A 722 45.64 -3.79 39.35
CA ARG A 722 44.55 -4.49 40.07
C ARG A 722 44.17 -3.75 41.40
N PRO A 723 43.41 -4.30 42.39
CA PRO A 723 41.99 -4.74 42.39
C PRO A 723 41.19 -4.35 43.70
N THR A 724 39.93 -4.78 43.85
CA THR A 724 39.25 -5.14 45.15
C THR A 724 37.94 -5.93 44.87
N ARG A 725 37.73 -7.15 45.39
CA ARG A 725 36.94 -7.57 46.59
C ARG A 725 35.53 -6.93 46.72
N GLY A 726 34.41 -7.66 46.94
CA GLY A 726 34.17 -9.13 46.99
C GLY A 726 32.82 -9.53 47.68
N LEU A 727 32.59 -10.84 47.89
CA LEU A 727 31.56 -11.54 48.71
C LEU A 727 30.19 -11.97 48.09
N CYS A 728 29.68 -13.11 48.60
CA CYS A 728 28.40 -13.81 48.29
C CYS A 728 27.49 -13.80 49.56
N PRO A 729 26.24 -14.34 49.58
CA PRO A 729 25.94 -15.80 49.66
C PRO A 729 24.54 -16.21 49.09
N PRO A 730 23.91 -17.38 49.42
CA PRO A 730 24.37 -18.77 49.53
C PRO A 730 23.61 -19.73 48.54
N VAL A 731 23.80 -21.05 48.65
CA VAL A 731 23.22 -22.12 47.78
C VAL A 731 22.44 -23.18 48.61
N GLY A 732 21.42 -23.83 48.03
CA GLY A 732 20.70 -24.97 48.64
C GLY A 732 20.10 -26.00 47.65
N ALA A 733 20.82 -27.11 47.46
CA ALA A 733 20.49 -28.45 46.91
C ALA A 733 19.20 -28.73 46.08
N GLY A 734 19.33 -29.47 44.95
CA GLY A 734 18.16 -29.93 44.16
C GLY A 734 18.33 -30.82 42.91
N LEU A 735 19.14 -31.90 42.94
CA LEU A 735 19.08 -33.13 42.09
C LEU A 735 18.74 -33.12 40.55
N ARG A 736 19.65 -33.74 39.77
CA ARG A 736 19.42 -34.59 38.55
C ARG A 736 18.93 -34.00 37.21
N SER A 737 19.91 -33.64 36.37
CA SER A 737 20.15 -34.20 35.01
C SER A 737 18.97 -34.55 34.07
N ALA A 738 18.82 -33.76 33.01
CA ALA A 738 18.51 -34.22 31.65
C ALA A 738 19.29 -33.34 30.64
N GLY A 739 19.75 -33.90 29.52
CA GLY A 739 20.58 -33.20 28.54
C GLY A 739 19.76 -32.60 27.39
N MET A 740 20.24 -31.49 26.81
CA MET A 740 19.69 -30.89 25.59
C MET A 740 20.84 -30.54 24.65
N GLN A 741 20.97 -31.27 23.55
CA GLN A 741 22.03 -31.05 22.56
C GLN A 741 21.59 -29.99 21.54
N THR A 742 22.49 -29.05 21.25
CA THR A 742 22.37 -28.10 20.14
C THR A 742 23.00 -28.70 18.89
N SER A 743 22.18 -29.09 17.91
CA SER A 743 22.67 -29.53 16.61
C SER A 743 23.07 -28.32 15.76
N VAL A 744 24.36 -28.23 15.41
CA VAL A 744 24.86 -27.42 14.30
C VAL A 744 25.12 -28.40 13.17
N GLU A 745 24.38 -28.28 12.06
CA GLU A 745 24.64 -29.07 10.86
C GLU A 745 25.61 -28.35 9.93
N LEU A 746 26.47 -29.13 9.29
CA LEU A 746 27.57 -28.69 8.44
C LEU A 746 27.26 -28.98 6.97
N GLU A 747 27.67 -28.07 6.09
CA GLU A 747 27.60 -28.28 4.64
C GLU A 747 28.59 -29.38 4.21
N CYS A 748 28.15 -30.28 3.33
CA CYS A 748 29.01 -31.19 2.57
C CYS A 748 28.73 -31.07 1.07
N PRO A 749 29.76 -30.90 0.21
CA PRO A 749 29.58 -30.70 -1.23
C PRO A 749 29.43 -32.03 -2.00
N PRO A 750 28.84 -32.02 -3.20
CA PRO A 750 28.76 -33.19 -4.07
C PRO A 750 30.09 -33.47 -4.77
N CYS A 751 30.50 -34.74 -4.78
CA CYS A 751 31.60 -35.24 -5.62
C CYS A 751 31.09 -35.72 -6.99
N LEU A 752 31.76 -35.33 -8.08
CA LEU A 752 32.36 -36.22 -9.10
C LEU A 752 32.70 -35.46 -10.39
N SER A 753 33.91 -35.66 -10.92
CA SER A 753 34.29 -35.23 -12.27
C SER A 753 35.47 -36.03 -12.81
N GLY A 754 35.38 -36.50 -14.06
CA GLY A 754 36.45 -37.17 -14.81
C GLY A 754 36.17 -38.65 -15.12
N VAL A 755 36.61 -39.22 -16.25
CA VAL A 755 37.47 -38.68 -17.33
C VAL A 755 37.07 -39.29 -18.70
N SER A 756 37.16 -38.50 -19.78
CA SER A 756 37.18 -38.80 -21.24
C SER A 756 36.32 -39.96 -21.83
N ALA A 757 35.44 -39.77 -22.82
CA ALA A 757 35.51 -39.09 -24.13
C ALA A 757 36.22 -39.87 -25.25
N VAL A 758 35.48 -40.14 -26.35
CA VAL A 758 35.90 -40.44 -27.74
C VAL A 758 34.70 -40.14 -28.67
N THR A 759 34.94 -40.00 -29.98
CA THR A 759 34.04 -39.34 -30.96
C THR A 759 33.24 -40.29 -31.88
N THR A 760 32.25 -39.70 -32.59
CA THR A 760 31.74 -40.08 -33.93
C THR A 760 31.06 -41.44 -34.17
N GLY A 761 29.85 -41.42 -34.75
CA GLY A 761 29.21 -42.61 -35.34
C GLY A 761 27.77 -42.36 -35.83
N CYS A 762 27.49 -42.62 -37.10
CA CYS A 762 26.21 -42.30 -37.77
C CYS A 762 25.14 -43.41 -37.60
N SER A 763 23.96 -43.15 -38.19
CA SER A 763 22.95 -44.11 -38.72
C SER A 763 21.74 -44.46 -37.84
N GLU A 764 20.59 -43.93 -38.26
CA GLU A 764 19.28 -44.61 -38.31
C GLU A 764 19.35 -45.94 -39.12
N PRO A 765 18.37 -46.88 -39.06
CA PRO A 765 16.93 -46.58 -39.14
C PRO A 765 15.92 -47.44 -38.33
N THR A 766 14.68 -46.99 -38.44
CA THR A 766 13.37 -47.57 -38.09
C THR A 766 13.19 -49.10 -38.10
N VAL A 767 12.32 -49.61 -37.22
CA VAL A 767 11.14 -50.46 -37.58
C VAL A 767 10.15 -50.55 -36.39
N SER A 768 8.87 -50.79 -36.69
CA SER A 768 7.74 -51.06 -35.75
C SER A 768 6.58 -51.68 -36.55
N PRO A 769 5.47 -52.21 -35.96
CA PRO A 769 5.21 -52.67 -34.59
C PRO A 769 4.60 -54.10 -34.52
N GLY A 770 4.35 -54.62 -33.31
CA GLY A 770 3.40 -55.74 -33.06
C GLY A 770 3.60 -56.40 -31.68
N GLY A 771 2.59 -56.92 -30.97
CA GLY A 771 1.14 -56.83 -31.17
C GLY A 771 0.39 -58.18 -31.11
N ARG A 772 -0.17 -58.57 -29.95
CA ARG A 772 -1.36 -59.45 -29.79
C ARG A 772 -1.78 -59.65 -28.33
N ASP A 773 -3.07 -59.89 -28.13
CA ASP A 773 -3.68 -60.38 -26.89
C ASP A 773 -3.09 -61.70 -26.39
N LEU A 774 -3.26 -61.97 -25.08
CA LEU A 774 -3.83 -63.24 -24.63
C LEU A 774 -4.73 -63.02 -23.40
N ARG A 775 -5.82 -63.79 -23.30
CA ARG A 775 -6.83 -63.69 -22.24
C ARG A 775 -6.82 -64.92 -21.31
N LEU A 776 -7.64 -64.81 -20.26
CA LEU A 776 -8.42 -65.86 -19.59
C LEU A 776 -7.86 -66.54 -18.32
N CYS A 777 -8.82 -66.71 -17.39
CA CYS A 777 -8.93 -67.75 -16.36
C CYS A 777 -8.02 -67.70 -15.11
N ARG A 778 -8.47 -68.20 -13.94
CA ARG A 778 -9.83 -68.25 -13.32
C ARG A 778 -9.68 -68.81 -11.88
N ARG A 779 -10.50 -68.33 -10.93
CA ARG A 779 -10.60 -68.84 -9.52
C ARG A 779 -9.33 -68.56 -8.68
N GLY A 780 -9.36 -68.54 -7.34
CA GLY A 780 -10.49 -68.66 -6.42
C GLY A 780 -10.09 -68.30 -4.97
N TRP A 781 -11.09 -68.05 -4.12
CA TRP A 781 -10.99 -67.84 -2.65
C TRP A 781 -10.70 -69.18 -1.92
N PRO A 782 -10.34 -69.22 -0.60
CA PRO A 782 -10.52 -68.19 0.43
C PRO A 782 -9.25 -67.81 1.24
N GLY A 783 -9.42 -66.90 2.22
CA GLY A 783 -8.36 -66.45 3.14
C GLY A 783 -8.33 -67.17 4.49
N ALA A 784 -7.44 -66.73 5.37
CA ALA A 784 -7.31 -67.16 6.77
C ALA A 784 -6.80 -66.00 7.66
N ASP A 785 -7.24 -65.95 8.92
CA ASP A 785 -6.88 -64.90 9.87
C ASP A 785 -5.42 -64.97 10.36
N ARG A 786 -4.82 -63.81 10.66
CA ARG A 786 -4.38 -63.51 12.05
C ARG A 786 -4.03 -62.04 12.29
N ALA A 787 -4.19 -61.64 13.56
CA ALA A 787 -4.16 -60.27 14.03
C ALA A 787 -2.79 -59.80 14.57
N GLN A 788 -2.71 -58.50 14.89
CA GLN A 788 -1.67 -57.80 15.68
C GLN A 788 -0.29 -57.69 14.99
N LYS A 789 0.40 -56.52 14.99
CA LYS A 789 0.53 -55.53 16.07
C LYS A 789 0.51 -54.06 15.61
N SER A 790 0.44 -53.17 16.60
CA SER A 790 0.54 -51.72 16.52
C SER A 790 1.98 -51.20 16.49
N HIS A 791 2.22 -50.12 15.73
CA HIS A 791 3.02 -48.91 16.03
C HIS A 791 3.35 -48.23 14.68
N SER A 792 2.78 -47.09 14.30
CA SER A 792 2.78 -45.73 14.90
C SER A 792 4.03 -44.94 14.55
N SER A 793 3.89 -44.14 13.50
CA SER A 793 4.71 -42.98 13.12
C SER A 793 3.76 -41.87 12.68
#